data_AF-A0A9W7HU14-F1
#
_entry.id   AF-A0A9W7HU14-F1
#
_cell.length_a   1.000
_cell.length_b   1.000
_cell.length_c   1.000
_cell.angle_alpha   90.00
_cell.angle_beta   90.00
_cell.angle_gamma   90.00
#
_symmetry.space_group_name_H-M   'P 1'
#
loop_
_entity.id
_entity.type
_entity.pdbx_description
1 polymer ?
#
loop_
_entity_poly.entity_id
_entity_poly.type
_entity_poly.pdbx_seq_one_letter_code
_entity_poly.pdbx_strand_id
1 'polypeptide(L)'
;MDISEVEENLFAVSDAKLHGDMSKIFSAIYCKVSLIFPSLESARPRSKSGIQALCSLHIALEKAKNVLQHCSTCSKLYLAITGDSVLSKFEKAKYALIDGLKRVQDIVPHSIGYQISEIVSELEGTVFSLDPSEKQVGDEIIKLLQHGRKFDDCNDNNELESFHQAATRLGITSSRAALTERRALKKVIERARAEEDKRKESIVAYLLHLMRKYSKLFRCEVPDDNDSQGSTPCSPTVQGSLEGRGAGGNGLAFERQLSKLSSFNFKPNIRRSGHMPLPPEELRCPISLQLMHDPVIIASGQTYERICIEKWFSDGHDTCPKTQQKLPHLSLTPNYSVKGLVSSWCEQNGVPIPNGPPESLDFNYWRLALSESETANSRSKDSACSYNLKGAKVVPLEESGTVEEVEGNEAEIGSPCPQEEVSELNVLESYQDFLFVLNEDDNLQKRCKVVEQIRLLLKDEEEVRIFMGANGFVEGLLRFLDSAVHEGNTMAQEIGAMALFNLAVNNSRNKELMLAAGVIQLLENMISNSHAYESAAALYLNLSCLDQAKSVIGSSMAVPFLVRLLGGETDPRCKLDALHTLYNLSTVHSNIPSLLSAGIVNSLQLLVVSGDHTWTEKSIAILINVASSPAGKDEMVSASGLISGLASVLDDGESIEQEQAVSCLLLLCTGHEKCSQMVLQEGVIPALVLISVNGTTRGREKAQKLLVLFREQRQRDQPPVEICEDPMPAPATSLELKPFRKSVSRRKIGKAFSFLKKTKSYTVYQC
;
A
#
# COMPACT_ATOMS: atom_id res chain seq x y z
N MET A 1 10.10 -32.83 28.29
CA MET A 1 10.61 -32.43 26.96
C MET A 1 10.87 -33.72 26.21
N ASP A 2 10.30 -33.88 25.03
CA ASP A 2 10.43 -35.14 24.28
C ASP A 2 11.83 -35.24 23.63
N ILE A 3 12.33 -36.44 23.34
CA ILE A 3 13.70 -36.59 22.78
C ILE A 3 13.78 -35.96 21.39
N SER A 4 12.71 -36.10 20.59
CA SER A 4 12.53 -35.39 19.31
C SER A 4 12.56 -33.86 19.46
N GLU A 5 12.02 -33.34 20.57
CA GLU A 5 11.99 -31.90 20.85
C GLU A 5 13.40 -31.40 21.18
N VAL A 6 14.25 -32.20 21.84
CA VAL A 6 15.66 -31.89 22.08
C VAL A 6 16.47 -31.91 20.77
N GLU A 7 16.20 -32.85 19.86
CA GLU A 7 16.87 -32.94 18.55
C GLU A 7 16.50 -31.80 17.58
N GLU A 8 15.25 -31.34 17.54
CA GLU A 8 14.90 -30.14 16.77
C GLU A 8 15.48 -28.85 17.38
N ASN A 9 15.52 -28.75 18.72
CA ASN A 9 16.19 -27.63 19.39
C ASN A 9 17.72 -27.63 19.15
N LEU A 10 18.36 -28.79 19.00
CA LEU A 10 19.80 -28.93 18.72
C LEU A 10 20.21 -28.21 17.43
N PHE A 11 19.45 -28.36 16.34
CA PHE A 11 19.73 -27.69 15.06
C PHE A 11 19.44 -26.19 15.08
N ALA A 12 18.43 -25.73 15.82
CA ALA A 12 18.07 -24.31 15.86
C ALA A 12 19.05 -23.43 16.67
N VAL A 13 19.85 -24.05 17.54
CA VAL A 13 20.73 -23.39 18.52
C VAL A 13 22.17 -23.23 18.03
N SER A 14 22.64 -24.04 17.06
CA SER A 14 23.99 -23.89 16.48
C SER A 14 24.13 -22.72 15.49
N ASP A 15 23.03 -22.28 14.88
CA ASP A 15 23.00 -21.29 13.80
C ASP A 15 23.03 -19.83 14.31
N ALA A 16 23.97 -19.53 15.21
CA ALA A 16 24.21 -18.17 15.69
C ALA A 16 24.70 -17.27 14.53
N LYS A 17 24.03 -16.14 14.32
CA LYS A 17 24.32 -15.22 13.20
C LYS A 17 25.56 -14.34 13.41
N LEU A 18 25.94 -14.18 14.67
CA LEU A 18 27.06 -13.38 15.20
C LEU A 18 27.41 -13.93 16.60
N HIS A 19 28.61 -13.67 17.11
CA HIS A 19 29.11 -14.24 18.37
C HIS A 19 29.09 -15.78 18.36
N GLY A 20 29.51 -16.35 17.22
CA GLY A 20 29.35 -17.76 16.90
C GLY A 20 30.04 -18.70 17.89
N ASP A 21 31.27 -18.40 18.30
CA ASP A 21 32.05 -19.31 19.15
C ASP A 21 31.58 -19.34 20.60
N MET A 22 31.20 -18.18 21.17
CA MET A 22 30.49 -18.14 22.46
C MET A 22 29.20 -18.98 22.42
N SER A 23 28.44 -18.85 21.33
CA SER A 23 27.18 -19.57 21.15
C SER A 23 27.38 -21.08 20.99
N LYS A 24 28.41 -21.54 20.26
CA LYS A 24 28.78 -22.97 20.15
C LYS A 24 29.17 -23.56 21.51
N ILE A 25 30.06 -22.89 22.25
CA ILE A 25 30.53 -23.38 23.56
C ILE A 25 29.36 -23.48 24.53
N PHE A 26 28.54 -22.43 24.63
CA PHE A 26 27.41 -22.42 25.55
C PHE A 26 26.28 -23.37 25.12
N SER A 27 26.08 -23.58 23.81
CA SER A 27 25.16 -24.60 23.27
C SER A 27 25.58 -26.02 23.67
N ALA A 28 26.86 -26.37 23.52
CA ALA A 28 27.37 -27.69 23.90
C ALA A 28 27.10 -28.00 25.39
N ILE A 29 27.32 -27.01 26.26
CA ILE A 29 27.03 -27.12 27.70
C ILE A 29 25.52 -27.17 27.97
N TYR A 30 24.72 -26.33 27.31
CA TYR A 30 23.25 -26.34 27.41
C TYR A 30 22.67 -27.73 27.06
N CYS A 31 23.19 -28.38 26.02
CA CYS A 31 22.81 -29.74 25.63
C CYS A 31 23.18 -30.77 26.71
N LYS A 32 24.39 -30.69 27.28
CA LYS A 32 24.80 -31.56 28.40
C LYS A 32 23.86 -31.45 29.61
N VAL A 33 23.49 -30.22 30.01
CA VAL A 33 22.52 -30.00 31.10
C VAL A 33 21.14 -30.53 30.75
N SER A 34 20.68 -30.28 29.52
CA SER A 34 19.35 -30.71 29.03
C SER A 34 19.20 -32.23 28.98
N LEU A 35 20.27 -32.97 28.63
CA LEU A 35 20.27 -34.44 28.61
C LEU A 35 20.15 -35.06 30.01
N ILE A 36 20.70 -34.41 31.03
CA ILE A 36 20.62 -34.88 32.43
C ILE A 36 19.28 -34.49 33.06
N PHE A 37 18.63 -33.41 32.59
CA PHE A 37 17.41 -32.86 33.18
C PHE A 37 16.26 -33.87 33.40
N PRO A 38 15.91 -34.77 32.47
CA PRO A 38 14.89 -35.81 32.71
C PRO A 38 15.27 -36.77 33.86
N SER A 39 16.57 -37.04 34.04
CA SER A 39 17.07 -37.85 35.16
C SER A 39 16.92 -37.12 36.50
N LEU A 40 17.10 -35.78 36.52
CA LEU A 40 16.87 -34.92 37.69
C LEU A 40 15.38 -34.87 38.08
N GLU A 41 14.49 -34.76 37.10
CA GLU A 41 13.03 -34.84 37.33
C GLU A 41 12.62 -36.23 37.85
N SER A 42 13.20 -37.30 37.30
CA SER A 42 12.93 -38.69 37.71
C SER A 42 13.30 -38.96 39.17
N ALA A 43 14.30 -38.26 39.71
CA ALA A 43 14.72 -38.36 41.11
C ALA A 43 13.66 -37.84 42.11
N ARG A 44 12.65 -37.08 41.65
CA ARG A 44 11.48 -36.60 42.42
C ARG A 44 11.84 -36.12 43.83
N PRO A 45 12.58 -35.00 43.99
CA PRO A 45 12.91 -34.47 45.31
C PRO A 45 11.63 -34.16 46.10
N ARG A 46 11.35 -34.97 47.12
CA ARG A 46 10.11 -34.86 47.93
C ARG A 46 10.14 -33.75 48.98
N SER A 47 11.20 -32.93 48.99
CA SER A 47 11.40 -31.82 49.91
C SER A 47 11.10 -30.48 49.22
N LYS A 48 10.53 -29.53 49.97
CA LYS A 48 10.25 -28.17 49.47
C LYS A 48 11.51 -27.47 48.93
N SER A 49 12.66 -27.68 49.58
CA SER A 49 13.96 -27.19 49.14
C SER A 49 14.42 -27.79 47.81
N GLY A 50 14.22 -29.09 47.60
CA GLY A 50 14.65 -29.76 46.37
C GLY A 50 13.76 -29.48 45.16
N ILE A 51 12.45 -29.30 45.37
CA ILE A 51 11.56 -28.76 44.33
C ILE A 51 12.01 -27.35 43.93
N GLN A 52 12.29 -26.49 44.93
CA GLN A 52 12.78 -25.13 44.66
C GLN A 52 14.13 -25.11 43.92
N ALA A 53 15.05 -26.04 44.24
CA ALA A 53 16.31 -26.21 43.52
C ALA A 53 16.09 -26.59 42.04
N LEU A 54 15.25 -27.59 41.75
CA LEU A 54 14.92 -27.98 40.36
C LEU A 54 14.23 -26.84 39.59
N CYS A 55 13.27 -26.14 40.20
CA CYS A 55 12.64 -24.97 39.56
C CYS A 55 13.66 -23.87 39.26
N SER A 56 14.65 -23.67 40.14
CA SER A 56 15.71 -22.67 39.95
C SER A 56 16.64 -23.04 38.79
N LEU A 57 17.02 -24.33 38.69
CA LEU A 57 17.78 -24.87 37.56
C LEU A 57 16.99 -24.79 36.24
N HIS A 58 15.67 -25.09 36.25
CA HIS A 58 14.81 -24.96 35.07
C HIS A 58 14.77 -23.51 34.55
N ILE A 59 14.59 -22.54 35.45
CA ILE A 59 14.61 -21.11 35.10
C ILE A 59 15.99 -20.69 34.56
N ALA A 60 17.09 -21.23 35.09
CA ALA A 60 18.44 -20.99 34.56
C ALA A 60 18.63 -21.60 33.16
N LEU A 61 18.11 -22.80 32.93
CA LEU A 61 18.16 -23.49 31.63
C LEU A 61 17.37 -22.73 30.56
N GLU A 62 16.15 -22.29 30.88
CA GLU A 62 15.35 -21.45 29.98
C GLU A 62 16.00 -20.08 29.74
N LYS A 63 16.67 -19.47 30.72
CA LYS A 63 17.47 -18.25 30.49
C LYS A 63 18.62 -18.52 29.52
N ALA A 64 19.32 -19.64 29.64
CA ALA A 64 20.39 -20.02 28.71
C ALA A 64 19.86 -20.24 27.28
N LYS A 65 18.76 -20.98 27.13
CA LYS A 65 18.04 -21.17 25.86
C LYS A 65 17.67 -19.84 25.20
N ASN A 66 17.09 -18.91 25.96
CA ASN A 66 16.69 -17.60 25.46
C ASN A 66 17.88 -16.73 25.03
N VAL A 67 19.04 -16.84 25.69
CA VAL A 67 20.28 -16.15 25.27
C VAL A 67 20.81 -16.71 23.96
N LEU A 68 20.85 -18.03 23.80
CA LEU A 68 21.26 -18.68 22.55
C LEU A 68 20.31 -18.34 21.38
N GLN A 69 19.00 -18.42 21.63
CA GLN A 69 17.97 -18.07 20.64
C GLN A 69 18.00 -16.58 20.26
N HIS A 70 18.51 -15.70 21.12
CA HIS A 70 18.76 -14.31 20.76
C HIS A 70 19.85 -14.19 19.68
N CYS A 71 20.96 -14.92 19.81
CA CYS A 71 22.06 -14.89 18.83
C CYS A 71 21.70 -15.52 17.47
N SER A 72 20.81 -16.52 17.43
CA SER A 72 20.32 -17.10 16.16
C SER A 72 19.22 -16.24 15.52
N THR A 73 18.28 -15.68 16.29
CA THR A 73 17.09 -15.00 15.70
C THR A 73 17.25 -13.49 15.47
N CYS A 74 18.10 -12.80 16.23
CA CYS A 74 18.24 -11.34 16.18
C CYS A 74 18.92 -10.84 14.89
N SER A 75 19.05 -9.51 14.77
CA SER A 75 19.79 -8.83 13.69
C SER A 75 21.29 -8.86 13.97
N LYS A 76 22.11 -9.12 12.95
CA LYS A 76 23.58 -9.03 13.05
C LYS A 76 24.05 -7.64 13.45
N LEU A 77 23.52 -6.60 12.81
CA LEU A 77 23.84 -5.20 13.12
C LEU A 77 23.54 -4.87 14.58
N TYR A 78 22.36 -5.28 15.07
CA TYR A 78 21.97 -5.07 16.46
C TYR A 78 22.84 -5.87 17.44
N LEU A 79 23.17 -7.13 17.11
CA LEU A 79 24.07 -7.97 17.91
C LEU A 79 25.50 -7.43 17.94
N ALA A 80 25.97 -6.78 16.86
CA ALA A 80 27.29 -6.13 16.81
C ALA A 80 27.34 -4.92 17.75
N ILE A 81 26.38 -3.98 17.62
CA ILE A 81 26.35 -2.77 18.47
C ILE A 81 25.95 -3.05 19.93
N THR A 82 25.43 -4.24 20.24
CA THR A 82 25.10 -4.66 21.62
C THR A 82 26.02 -5.75 22.17
N GLY A 83 27.17 -6.00 21.54
CA GLY A 83 28.10 -7.08 21.90
C GLY A 83 28.40 -7.19 23.39
N ASP A 84 28.80 -6.10 24.05
CA ASP A 84 29.12 -6.12 25.50
C ASP A 84 27.89 -6.44 26.38
N SER A 85 26.68 -6.07 25.92
CA SER A 85 25.41 -6.45 26.58
C SER A 85 25.07 -7.93 26.36
N VAL A 86 25.34 -8.46 25.16
CA VAL A 86 25.22 -9.90 24.87
C VAL A 86 26.19 -10.70 25.73
N LEU A 87 27.46 -10.31 25.81
CA LEU A 87 28.47 -10.93 26.67
C LEU A 87 28.01 -10.97 28.14
N SER A 88 27.51 -9.85 28.67
CA SER A 88 26.95 -9.79 30.04
C SER A 88 25.78 -10.76 30.25
N LYS A 89 24.96 -11.03 29.23
CA LYS A 89 23.87 -12.02 29.30
C LYS A 89 24.39 -13.46 29.31
N PHE A 90 25.42 -13.79 28.52
CA PHE A 90 26.08 -15.10 28.56
C PHE A 90 26.69 -15.40 29.93
N GLU A 91 27.47 -14.48 30.48
CA GLU A 91 28.06 -14.64 31.83
C GLU A 91 26.96 -14.80 32.90
N LYS A 92 25.91 -13.95 32.90
CA LYS A 92 24.77 -14.09 33.82
C LYS A 92 24.05 -15.44 33.69
N ALA A 93 23.90 -15.96 32.48
CA ALA A 93 23.28 -17.25 32.25
C ALA A 93 24.18 -18.42 32.71
N LYS A 94 25.51 -18.33 32.48
CA LYS A 94 26.52 -19.25 33.02
C LYS A 94 26.45 -19.31 34.56
N TYR A 95 26.51 -18.18 35.25
CA TYR A 95 26.47 -18.18 36.72
C TYR A 95 25.13 -18.68 37.27
N ALA A 96 24.01 -18.38 36.60
CA ALA A 96 22.70 -18.93 36.97
C ALA A 96 22.64 -20.46 36.80
N LEU A 97 23.25 -21.01 35.74
CA LEU A 97 23.36 -22.47 35.56
C LEU A 97 24.27 -23.10 36.61
N ILE A 98 25.43 -22.51 36.91
CA ILE A 98 26.34 -23.01 37.96
C ILE A 98 25.63 -23.06 39.32
N ASP A 99 24.96 -21.98 39.72
CA ASP A 99 24.21 -21.91 40.99
C ASP A 99 23.03 -22.90 41.02
N GLY A 100 22.27 -23.01 39.93
CA GLY A 100 21.18 -23.98 39.80
C GLY A 100 21.66 -25.43 39.89
N LEU A 101 22.77 -25.76 39.22
CA LEU A 101 23.37 -27.09 39.22
C LEU A 101 23.91 -27.47 40.60
N LYS A 102 24.67 -26.58 41.26
CA LYS A 102 25.19 -26.80 42.61
C LYS A 102 24.07 -27.04 43.63
N ARG A 103 22.96 -26.29 43.57
CA ARG A 103 21.79 -26.51 44.45
C ARG A 103 21.12 -27.87 44.26
N VAL A 104 21.17 -28.44 43.07
CA VAL A 104 20.56 -29.75 42.76
C VAL A 104 21.52 -30.89 43.08
N GLN A 105 22.84 -30.65 43.00
CA GLN A 105 23.90 -31.63 43.27
C GLN A 105 23.75 -32.34 44.62
N ASP A 106 23.43 -31.60 45.69
CA ASP A 106 23.27 -32.12 47.06
C ASP A 106 22.03 -33.01 47.27
N ILE A 107 21.17 -33.12 46.24
CA ILE A 107 19.83 -33.72 46.33
C ILE A 107 19.71 -34.98 45.46
N VAL A 108 20.67 -35.22 44.56
CA VAL A 108 20.64 -36.29 43.56
C VAL A 108 21.60 -37.45 43.89
N PRO A 109 21.36 -38.66 43.35
CA PRO A 109 22.30 -39.78 43.51
C PRO A 109 23.71 -39.45 43.03
N HIS A 110 24.72 -40.02 43.70
CA HIS A 110 26.16 -39.76 43.45
C HIS A 110 26.58 -39.92 41.97
N SER A 111 25.94 -40.82 41.20
CA SER A 111 26.20 -40.98 39.77
C SER A 111 25.84 -39.73 38.96
N ILE A 112 24.70 -39.09 39.28
CA ILE A 112 24.25 -37.85 38.65
C ILE A 112 25.02 -36.66 39.24
N GLY A 113 25.27 -36.66 40.55
CA GLY A 113 26.08 -35.64 41.23
C GLY A 113 27.50 -35.49 40.64
N TYR A 114 28.12 -36.59 40.19
CA TYR A 114 29.40 -36.56 39.49
C TYR A 114 29.29 -35.90 38.09
N GLN A 115 28.27 -36.23 37.30
CA GLN A 115 28.03 -35.58 36.00
C GLN A 115 27.75 -34.08 36.15
N ILE A 116 27.05 -33.69 37.23
CA ILE A 116 26.86 -32.28 37.59
C ILE A 116 28.21 -31.61 37.92
N SER A 117 29.08 -32.24 38.72
CA SER A 117 30.43 -31.70 39.00
C SER A 117 31.23 -31.42 37.73
N GLU A 118 31.20 -32.35 36.77
CA GLU A 118 31.94 -32.24 35.50
C GLU A 118 31.46 -31.02 34.70
N ILE A 119 30.14 -30.87 34.53
CA ILE A 119 29.54 -29.73 33.81
C ILE A 119 29.78 -28.41 34.55
N VAL A 120 29.73 -28.40 35.89
CA VAL A 120 30.03 -27.20 36.69
C VAL A 120 31.48 -26.78 36.52
N SER A 121 32.43 -27.71 36.51
CA SER A 121 33.85 -27.45 36.27
C SER A 121 34.11 -26.89 34.86
N GLU A 122 33.44 -27.47 33.85
CA GLU A 122 33.48 -26.99 32.46
C GLU A 122 32.89 -25.57 32.31
N LEU A 123 31.76 -25.30 32.96
CA LEU A 123 31.15 -23.97 33.03
C LEU A 123 32.08 -22.95 33.70
N GLU A 124 32.67 -23.29 34.85
CA GLU A 124 33.56 -22.39 35.59
C GLU A 124 34.82 -22.04 34.77
N GLY A 125 35.44 -23.02 34.12
CA GLY A 125 36.60 -22.84 33.24
C GLY A 125 36.32 -22.16 31.90
N THR A 126 35.06 -22.10 31.45
CA THR A 126 34.68 -21.41 30.20
C THR A 126 34.78 -19.89 30.34
N VAL A 127 35.55 -19.22 29.49
CA VAL A 127 35.59 -17.76 29.39
C VAL A 127 34.91 -17.32 28.10
N PHE A 128 33.91 -16.44 28.19
CA PHE A 128 33.29 -15.85 27.00
C PHE A 128 34.03 -14.58 26.57
N SER A 129 34.26 -14.45 25.26
CA SER A 129 34.85 -13.27 24.64
C SER A 129 34.22 -13.02 23.29
N LEU A 130 33.89 -11.75 23.00
CA LEU A 130 33.42 -11.32 21.69
C LEU A 130 34.53 -11.46 20.65
N ASP A 131 34.18 -11.78 19.41
CA ASP A 131 35.15 -11.76 18.31
C ASP A 131 35.68 -10.32 18.11
N PRO A 132 37.01 -10.08 18.06
CA PRO A 132 37.55 -8.73 17.93
C PRO A 132 37.12 -8.01 16.64
N SER A 133 36.88 -8.74 15.55
CA SER A 133 36.44 -8.16 14.27
C SER A 133 34.95 -7.83 14.29
N GLU A 134 34.11 -8.68 14.89
CA GLU A 134 32.68 -8.39 15.10
C GLU A 134 32.50 -7.18 16.04
N LYS A 135 33.31 -7.10 17.12
CA LYS A 135 33.32 -5.96 18.04
C LYS A 135 33.76 -4.66 17.35
N GLN A 136 34.84 -4.70 16.56
CA GLN A 136 35.30 -3.52 15.82
C GLN A 136 34.21 -2.97 14.88
N VAL A 137 33.48 -3.84 14.19
CA VAL A 137 32.36 -3.41 13.32
C VAL A 137 31.20 -2.84 14.14
N GLY A 138 30.92 -3.40 15.33
CA GLY A 138 30.00 -2.81 16.30
C GLY A 138 30.38 -1.38 16.67
N ASP A 139 31.65 -1.16 17.02
CA ASP A 139 32.18 0.16 17.40
C ASP A 139 32.17 1.16 16.22
N GLU A 140 32.44 0.70 15.00
CA GLU A 140 32.32 1.50 13.76
C GLU A 140 30.86 1.96 13.54
N ILE A 141 29.88 1.06 13.69
CA ILE A 141 28.46 1.41 13.58
C ILE A 141 28.02 2.34 14.73
N ILE A 142 28.47 2.11 15.97
CA ILE A 142 28.16 2.99 17.11
C ILE A 142 28.67 4.41 16.86
N LYS A 143 29.86 4.57 16.26
CA LYS A 143 30.36 5.90 15.87
C LYS A 143 29.42 6.56 14.85
N LEU A 144 28.94 5.85 13.83
CA LEU A 144 27.95 6.39 12.89
C LEU A 144 26.66 6.82 13.60
N LEU A 145 26.12 5.99 14.51
CA LEU A 145 24.94 6.32 15.34
C LEU A 145 25.12 7.57 16.22
N GLN A 146 26.35 7.92 16.58
CA GLN A 146 26.67 9.10 17.38
C GLN A 146 26.87 10.36 16.53
N HIS A 147 27.35 10.23 15.29
CA HIS A 147 27.51 11.35 14.36
C HIS A 147 26.16 11.82 13.79
N GLY A 148 25.28 10.89 13.40
CA GLY A 148 23.92 11.19 12.92
C GLY A 148 22.94 11.79 13.94
N ARG A 149 23.42 12.19 15.13
CA ARG A 149 22.66 12.96 16.14
C ARG A 149 23.02 14.45 16.17
N LYS A 150 23.92 14.93 15.30
CA LYS A 150 24.38 16.33 15.28
C LYS A 150 24.18 17.00 13.91
N PHE A 151 23.02 17.65 13.80
CA PHE A 151 22.71 18.80 12.95
C PHE A 151 22.69 18.66 11.41
N ASP A 152 22.00 19.65 10.84
CA ASP A 152 21.85 19.97 9.43
C ASP A 152 23.19 20.09 8.67
N ASP A 153 23.10 19.91 7.35
CA ASP A 153 24.18 20.03 6.35
C ASP A 153 25.46 19.20 6.59
N CYS A 154 25.59 18.11 5.83
CA CYS A 154 26.67 17.88 4.84
C CYS A 154 26.99 16.39 4.59
N ASN A 155 26.89 15.99 3.32
CA ASN A 155 27.52 14.82 2.69
C ASN A 155 27.07 13.39 3.10
N ASP A 156 25.82 13.09 2.76
CA ASP A 156 25.12 11.78 2.86
C ASP A 156 25.90 10.55 2.31
N ASN A 157 26.85 10.75 1.38
CA ASN A 157 27.58 9.67 0.72
C ASN A 157 28.60 8.96 1.63
N ASN A 158 29.32 9.71 2.47
CA ASN A 158 30.39 9.17 3.31
C ASN A 158 29.82 8.28 4.45
N GLU A 159 28.63 8.60 4.95
CA GLU A 159 27.92 7.79 5.95
C GLU A 159 27.51 6.44 5.35
N LEU A 160 26.95 6.45 4.13
CA LEU A 160 26.50 5.24 3.46
C LEU A 160 27.66 4.33 3.04
N GLU A 161 28.81 4.89 2.63
CA GLU A 161 30.03 4.12 2.36
C GLU A 161 30.58 3.46 3.63
N SER A 162 30.66 4.21 4.74
CA SER A 162 31.09 3.67 6.04
C SER A 162 30.16 2.55 6.52
N PHE A 163 28.85 2.73 6.39
CA PHE A 163 27.88 1.69 6.70
C PHE A 163 27.95 0.50 5.74
N HIS A 164 28.24 0.73 4.45
CA HIS A 164 28.44 -0.33 3.48
C HIS A 164 29.60 -1.24 3.89
N GLN A 165 30.74 -0.66 4.27
CA GLN A 165 31.92 -1.41 4.71
C GLN A 165 31.60 -2.27 5.95
N ALA A 166 30.90 -1.70 6.94
CA ALA A 166 30.43 -2.42 8.13
C ALA A 166 29.46 -3.57 7.80
N ALA A 167 28.44 -3.32 6.98
CA ALA A 167 27.46 -4.33 6.57
C ALA A 167 28.09 -5.48 5.78
N THR A 168 29.04 -5.17 4.90
CA THR A 168 29.83 -6.16 4.14
C THR A 168 30.70 -7.01 5.06
N ARG A 169 31.35 -6.43 6.09
CA ARG A 169 32.11 -7.18 7.11
C ARG A 169 31.24 -8.13 7.94
N LEU A 170 29.96 -7.80 8.16
CA LEU A 170 28.98 -8.71 8.82
C LEU A 170 28.38 -9.76 7.86
N GLY A 171 28.85 -9.83 6.62
CA GLY A 171 28.38 -10.77 5.60
C GLY A 171 26.98 -10.46 5.06
N ILE A 172 26.55 -9.19 5.08
CA ILE A 172 25.26 -8.73 4.54
C ILE A 172 25.40 -8.40 3.04
N THR A 173 26.16 -9.20 2.30
CA THR A 173 26.68 -8.90 0.95
C THR A 173 25.71 -9.19 -0.21
N SER A 174 24.41 -9.39 0.07
CA SER A 174 23.41 -9.68 -0.97
C SER A 174 22.03 -9.15 -0.62
N SER A 175 21.21 -8.91 -1.64
CA SER A 175 19.79 -8.53 -1.48
C SER A 175 19.02 -9.46 -0.52
N ARG A 176 19.26 -10.79 -0.60
CA ARG A 176 18.65 -11.79 0.29
C ARG A 176 19.13 -11.66 1.74
N ALA A 177 20.42 -11.43 1.96
CA ALA A 177 20.97 -11.19 3.30
C ALA A 177 20.42 -9.86 3.89
N ALA A 178 20.43 -8.79 3.10
CA ALA A 178 19.90 -7.48 3.49
C ALA A 178 18.40 -7.51 3.82
N LEU A 179 17.60 -8.28 3.07
CA LEU A 179 16.17 -8.49 3.38
C LEU A 179 15.97 -9.29 4.67
N THR A 180 16.79 -10.32 4.91
CA THR A 180 16.74 -11.15 6.12
C THR A 180 17.09 -10.32 7.35
N GLU A 181 18.13 -9.50 7.25
CA GLU A 181 18.56 -8.59 8.30
C GLU A 181 17.51 -7.52 8.61
N ARG A 182 16.87 -6.95 7.58
CA ARG A 182 15.77 -5.99 7.73
C ARG A 182 14.56 -6.60 8.43
N ARG A 183 14.24 -7.87 8.16
CA ARG A 183 13.20 -8.63 8.88
C ARG A 183 13.58 -8.87 10.34
N ALA A 184 14.86 -9.14 10.62
CA ALA A 184 15.35 -9.33 11.98
C ALA A 184 15.30 -8.02 12.79
N LEU A 185 15.78 -6.90 12.24
CA LEU A 185 15.67 -5.57 12.86
C LEU A 185 14.21 -5.17 13.16
N LYS A 186 13.26 -5.45 12.24
CA LYS A 186 11.83 -5.26 12.51
C LYS A 186 11.35 -6.05 13.73
N LYS A 187 11.80 -7.30 13.96
CA LYS A 187 11.46 -8.03 15.19
C LYS A 187 12.06 -7.41 16.45
N VAL A 188 13.18 -6.69 16.35
CA VAL A 188 13.78 -5.99 17.50
C VAL A 188 13.01 -4.70 17.84
N ILE A 189 12.53 -3.94 16.85
CA ILE A 189 11.79 -2.69 17.11
C ILE A 189 10.41 -2.97 17.72
N GLU A 190 9.69 -4.00 17.25
CA GLU A 190 8.41 -4.41 17.86
C GLU A 190 8.59 -4.86 19.32
N ARG A 191 9.68 -5.57 19.64
CA ARG A 191 10.03 -5.91 21.02
C ARG A 191 10.41 -4.68 21.85
N ALA A 192 11.12 -3.70 21.28
CA ALA A 192 11.46 -2.46 21.97
C ALA A 192 10.20 -1.66 22.35
N ARG A 193 9.20 -1.62 21.46
CA ARG A 193 7.89 -0.99 21.70
C ARG A 193 7.10 -1.70 22.79
N ALA A 194 7.03 -3.03 22.75
CA ALA A 194 6.37 -3.84 23.77
C ALA A 194 7.07 -3.77 25.15
N GLU A 195 8.36 -3.43 25.19
CA GLU A 195 9.16 -3.19 26.39
C GLU A 195 9.21 -1.71 26.80
N GLU A 196 8.51 -0.81 26.08
CA GLU A 196 8.52 0.67 26.23
C GLU A 196 9.94 1.33 26.18
N ASP A 197 10.95 0.64 25.65
CA ASP A 197 12.33 1.12 25.58
C ASP A 197 12.53 2.06 24.37
N LYS A 198 12.18 3.33 24.58
CA LYS A 198 12.36 4.43 23.60
C LYS A 198 13.80 4.58 23.10
N ARG A 199 14.81 4.24 23.93
CA ARG A 199 16.24 4.31 23.53
C ARG A 199 16.54 3.20 22.52
N LYS A 200 16.16 1.97 22.83
CA LYS A 200 16.30 0.82 21.93
C LYS A 200 15.49 0.98 20.64
N GLU A 201 14.27 1.53 20.73
CA GLU A 201 13.48 1.87 19.54
C GLU A 201 14.23 2.85 18.62
N SER A 202 14.70 3.98 19.15
CA SER A 202 15.42 4.99 18.34
C SER A 202 16.67 4.43 17.63
N ILE A 203 17.44 3.58 18.32
CA ILE A 203 18.64 2.92 17.76
C ILE A 203 18.26 1.97 16.62
N VAL A 204 17.24 1.13 16.81
CA VAL A 204 16.80 0.15 15.81
C VAL A 204 16.13 0.83 14.61
N ALA A 205 15.39 1.92 14.84
CA ALA A 205 14.83 2.75 13.76
C ALA A 205 15.92 3.30 12.84
N TYR A 206 17.04 3.78 13.42
CA TYR A 206 18.19 4.29 12.66
C TYR A 206 18.91 3.18 11.89
N LEU A 207 19.17 2.02 12.51
CA LEU A 207 19.73 0.86 11.81
C LEU A 207 18.83 0.40 10.65
N LEU A 208 17.51 0.46 10.80
CA LEU A 208 16.55 0.19 9.74
C LEU A 208 16.62 1.24 8.61
N HIS A 209 16.86 2.51 8.92
CA HIS A 209 17.07 3.57 7.94
C HIS A 209 18.33 3.32 7.09
N LEU A 210 19.49 3.09 7.73
CA LEU A 210 20.73 2.77 7.04
C LEU A 210 20.62 1.48 6.21
N MET A 211 19.99 0.43 6.75
CA MET A 211 19.74 -0.79 5.97
C MET A 211 18.85 -0.58 4.76
N ARG A 212 17.95 0.41 4.76
CA ARG A 212 17.12 0.74 3.59
C ARG A 212 17.93 1.50 2.53
N LYS A 213 18.80 2.44 2.91
CA LYS A 213 19.77 3.07 2.00
C LYS A 213 20.67 2.01 1.36
N TYR A 214 21.34 1.18 2.16
CA TYR A 214 22.22 0.08 1.70
C TYR A 214 21.52 -0.92 0.77
N SER A 215 20.26 -1.26 1.07
CA SER A 215 19.49 -2.21 0.23
C SER A 215 19.15 -1.69 -1.17
N LYS A 216 19.26 -0.39 -1.46
CA LYS A 216 19.06 0.16 -2.81
C LYS A 216 20.19 -0.26 -3.76
N LEU A 217 21.42 -0.42 -3.24
CA LEU A 217 22.60 -0.78 -4.04
C LEU A 217 22.43 -2.10 -4.81
N PHE A 218 21.75 -3.09 -4.22
CA PHE A 218 21.49 -4.38 -4.86
C PHE A 218 20.35 -4.38 -5.90
N ARG A 219 19.74 -3.24 -6.23
CA ARG A 219 18.72 -3.14 -7.29
C ARG A 219 19.26 -2.61 -8.62
N CYS A 220 20.51 -2.15 -8.67
CA CYS A 220 21.15 -1.69 -9.90
C CYS A 220 21.84 -2.81 -10.70
N GLU A 221 21.84 -4.05 -10.20
CA GLU A 221 22.28 -5.22 -10.94
C GLU A 221 21.08 -5.99 -11.51
N VAL A 222 21.13 -6.18 -12.84
CA VAL A 222 20.21 -6.87 -13.77
C VAL A 222 19.21 -5.97 -14.50
N PRO A 223 19.60 -5.52 -15.71
CA PRO A 223 18.77 -5.57 -16.90
C PRO A 223 19.32 -6.54 -17.98
N ASP A 224 18.42 -6.87 -18.91
CA ASP A 224 18.58 -7.54 -20.22
C ASP A 224 18.77 -9.07 -20.32
N ASP A 225 17.76 -9.69 -20.96
CA ASP A 225 17.76 -10.71 -22.02
C ASP A 225 18.59 -12.00 -21.87
N ASN A 226 18.05 -13.21 -22.10
CA ASN A 226 17.26 -13.58 -23.29
C ASN A 226 16.51 -14.93 -23.13
N ASP A 227 15.75 -15.32 -24.14
CA ASP A 227 14.91 -16.54 -24.24
C ASP A 227 15.62 -17.88 -23.92
N SER A 228 14.87 -18.81 -23.30
CA SER A 228 14.53 -20.14 -23.87
C SER A 228 14.35 -21.28 -22.85
N GLN A 229 13.24 -22.01 -23.00
CA GLN A 229 13.04 -23.45 -22.73
C GLN A 229 13.33 -23.99 -21.30
N GLY A 230 12.34 -24.66 -20.71
CA GLY A 230 12.50 -25.36 -19.44
C GLY A 230 13.21 -26.72 -19.56
N SER A 231 13.36 -27.37 -18.39
CA SER A 231 13.87 -28.74 -18.11
C SER A 231 15.25 -28.81 -17.45
N THR A 232 15.25 -29.13 -16.15
CA THR A 232 16.28 -29.98 -15.51
C THR A 232 16.17 -31.43 -16.03
N PRO A 233 17.15 -32.35 -15.85
CA PRO A 233 18.23 -32.35 -14.84
C PRO A 233 19.62 -32.89 -15.29
N CYS A 234 20.50 -33.09 -14.30
CA CYS A 234 21.70 -33.95 -14.24
C CYS A 234 23.09 -33.35 -14.56
N SER A 235 24.02 -33.55 -13.63
CA SER A 235 25.49 -33.47 -13.80
C SER A 235 26.04 -34.77 -14.41
N PRO A 236 27.30 -34.80 -14.92
CA PRO A 236 28.42 -35.12 -14.02
C PRO A 236 29.79 -34.46 -14.34
N THR A 237 30.76 -34.77 -13.47
CA THR A 237 32.16 -34.32 -13.28
C THR A 237 33.16 -34.56 -14.44
N VAL A 238 34.26 -33.76 -14.52
CA VAL A 238 35.68 -34.25 -14.57
C VAL A 238 36.75 -33.10 -14.54
N GLN A 239 37.65 -33.19 -13.54
CA GLN A 239 39.05 -32.76 -13.36
C GLN A 239 39.80 -31.70 -14.22
N GLY A 240 40.65 -30.88 -13.55
CA GLY A 240 41.86 -30.24 -14.13
C GLY A 240 42.33 -28.90 -13.48
N SER A 241 42.82 -28.88 -12.22
CA SER A 241 44.25 -28.70 -11.85
C SER A 241 44.87 -27.30 -12.10
N LEU A 242 45.01 -26.42 -11.07
CA LEU A 242 46.25 -26.15 -10.26
C LEU A 242 47.29 -25.24 -10.99
N GLU A 243 47.83 -24.11 -10.50
CA GLU A 243 47.79 -23.29 -9.24
C GLU A 243 47.80 -21.77 -9.62
N GLY A 244 48.03 -20.71 -8.80
CA GLY A 244 48.36 -20.55 -7.37
C GLY A 244 48.79 -19.11 -6.98
N ARG A 245 48.56 -18.70 -5.71
CA ARG A 245 48.90 -17.40 -5.03
C ARG A 245 48.42 -16.06 -5.64
N GLY A 246 47.87 -15.19 -4.79
CA GLY A 246 47.74 -13.74 -5.04
C GLY A 246 46.65 -13.08 -4.21
N ALA A 247 46.99 -12.08 -3.39
CA ALA A 247 46.02 -11.38 -2.52
C ALA A 247 45.42 -10.13 -3.19
N GLY A 248 44.19 -9.79 -2.81
CA GLY A 248 43.52 -8.51 -3.13
C GLY A 248 42.90 -8.44 -4.53
N GLY A 249 41.61 -8.09 -4.63
CA GLY A 249 41.00 -7.97 -5.96
C GLY A 249 39.49 -7.68 -6.11
N ASN A 250 38.69 -7.59 -5.05
CA ASN A 250 37.23 -7.34 -5.22
C ASN A 250 36.79 -5.86 -5.15
N GLY A 251 37.73 -4.90 -5.04
CA GLY A 251 37.41 -3.46 -5.09
C GLY A 251 37.26 -2.88 -6.50
N LEU A 252 37.98 -3.45 -7.48
CA LEU A 252 38.15 -2.84 -8.82
C LEU A 252 36.93 -2.97 -9.75
N ALA A 253 35.95 -3.81 -9.41
CA ALA A 253 34.67 -3.86 -10.10
C ALA A 253 33.76 -2.68 -9.71
N PHE A 254 33.86 -2.20 -8.46
CA PHE A 254 32.95 -1.20 -7.89
C PHE A 254 33.43 0.24 -8.11
N GLU A 255 34.75 0.50 -8.11
CA GLU A 255 35.31 1.78 -8.58
C GLU A 255 34.87 2.11 -10.02
N ARG A 256 34.69 1.08 -10.86
CA ARG A 256 34.14 1.19 -12.23
C ARG A 256 32.63 1.44 -12.31
N GLN A 257 31.88 1.22 -11.22
CA GLN A 257 30.46 1.61 -11.14
C GLN A 257 30.31 3.04 -10.60
N LEU A 258 31.11 3.45 -9.60
CA LEU A 258 31.13 4.83 -9.09
C LEU A 258 31.63 5.84 -10.15
N SER A 259 32.69 5.50 -10.90
CA SER A 259 33.18 6.37 -12.00
C SER A 259 32.23 6.44 -13.22
N LYS A 260 31.25 5.55 -13.32
CA LYS A 260 30.15 5.65 -14.30
C LYS A 260 29.05 6.62 -13.86
N LEU A 261 28.89 6.88 -12.56
CA LEU A 261 27.98 7.93 -12.06
C LEU A 261 28.52 9.34 -12.32
N SER A 262 29.84 9.52 -12.42
CA SER A 262 30.47 10.82 -12.66
C SER A 262 30.58 11.25 -14.14
N SER A 263 29.95 10.55 -15.09
CA SER A 263 30.17 10.79 -16.54
C SER A 263 28.93 10.75 -17.45
N PHE A 264 27.78 11.25 -16.99
CA PHE A 264 26.65 11.58 -17.88
C PHE A 264 26.65 13.05 -18.33
N ASN A 265 27.56 13.38 -19.25
CA ASN A 265 27.50 14.63 -20.02
C ASN A 265 26.64 14.44 -21.28
N PHE A 266 25.32 14.58 -21.16
CA PHE A 266 24.44 14.71 -22.34
C PHE A 266 24.24 16.19 -22.71
N LYS A 267 24.60 16.55 -23.94
CA LYS A 267 24.53 17.92 -24.47
C LYS A 267 23.06 18.40 -24.60
N PRO A 268 22.81 19.72 -24.45
CA PRO A 268 21.46 20.26 -24.40
C PRO A 268 20.80 20.29 -25.79
N ASN A 269 19.72 19.54 -25.97
CA ASN A 269 18.82 19.68 -27.12
C ASN A 269 17.59 20.50 -26.73
N ILE A 270 17.71 21.83 -26.77
CA ILE A 270 16.58 22.74 -26.62
C ILE A 270 15.71 22.68 -27.89
N ARG A 271 14.54 22.02 -27.82
CA ARG A 271 13.38 22.33 -28.68
C ARG A 271 12.03 22.21 -27.94
N ARG A 272 11.61 23.37 -27.44
CA ARG A 272 10.25 23.81 -27.05
C ARG A 272 9.06 22.90 -27.43
N SER A 273 8.36 22.40 -26.42
CA SER A 273 6.92 22.63 -26.18
C SER A 273 6.64 22.39 -24.69
N GLY A 274 5.82 23.21 -24.03
CA GLY A 274 5.67 23.18 -22.58
C GLY A 274 4.65 22.14 -22.11
N HIS A 275 5.11 21.09 -21.44
CA HIS A 275 4.24 20.18 -20.68
C HIS A 275 5.03 19.54 -19.52
N MET A 276 4.45 19.49 -18.33
CA MET A 276 5.03 18.79 -17.17
C MET A 276 4.53 17.34 -17.13
N PRO A 277 5.38 16.34 -16.78
CA PRO A 277 4.96 14.95 -16.64
C PRO A 277 4.31 14.67 -15.27
N LEU A 278 3.24 13.88 -15.25
CA LEU A 278 2.49 13.49 -14.04
C LEU A 278 3.08 12.22 -13.38
N PRO A 279 3.10 12.11 -12.04
CA PRO A 279 3.65 10.95 -11.35
C PRO A 279 2.71 9.73 -11.33
N PRO A 280 3.25 8.50 -11.38
CA PRO A 280 2.50 7.26 -11.18
C PRO A 280 1.69 7.24 -9.87
N GLU A 281 0.53 6.59 -9.90
CA GLU A 281 -0.46 6.68 -8.82
C GLU A 281 -0.05 5.91 -7.55
N GLU A 282 0.76 4.87 -7.70
CA GLU A 282 1.32 4.08 -6.60
C GLU A 282 2.30 4.90 -5.74
N LEU A 283 2.74 6.04 -6.27
CA LEU A 283 3.65 6.99 -5.62
C LEU A 283 2.90 8.15 -4.95
N ARG A 284 1.58 8.25 -5.19
CA ARG A 284 0.71 9.31 -4.67
C ARG A 284 -0.09 8.83 -3.46
N CYS A 285 -0.20 9.67 -2.44
CA CYS A 285 -0.92 9.32 -1.21
C CYS A 285 -2.41 9.12 -1.49
N PRO A 286 -3.07 8.02 -1.07
CA PRO A 286 -4.51 7.88 -1.25
C PRO A 286 -5.37 8.79 -0.35
N ILE A 287 -4.76 9.56 0.56
CA ILE A 287 -5.45 10.64 1.31
C ILE A 287 -5.10 12.01 0.71
N SER A 288 -3.81 12.30 0.51
CA SER A 288 -3.36 13.63 0.10
C SER A 288 -3.01 13.76 -1.37
N LEU A 289 -3.22 12.74 -2.22
CA LEU A 289 -2.96 12.63 -3.69
C LEU A 289 -1.60 13.15 -4.23
N GLN A 290 -0.74 13.65 -3.36
CA GLN A 290 0.60 14.14 -3.64
C GLN A 290 1.61 13.01 -3.60
N LEU A 291 2.71 13.23 -4.30
CA LEU A 291 3.88 12.37 -4.31
C LEU A 291 4.39 12.19 -2.86
N MET A 292 4.35 10.96 -2.34
CA MET A 292 4.50 10.71 -0.90
C MET A 292 5.93 10.98 -0.41
N HIS A 293 6.06 11.93 0.50
CA HIS A 293 7.31 12.25 1.18
C HIS A 293 7.66 11.20 2.24
N ASP A 294 6.77 10.84 3.19
CA ASP A 294 6.97 9.74 4.14
C ASP A 294 5.84 8.69 4.08
N PRO A 295 5.77 7.87 3.01
CA PRO A 295 4.75 6.83 2.88
C PRO A 295 4.83 5.77 4.00
N VAL A 296 3.68 5.31 4.50
CA VAL A 296 3.47 4.33 5.57
C VAL A 296 2.29 3.40 5.28
N ILE A 297 2.39 2.14 5.71
CA ILE A 297 1.36 1.10 5.54
C ILE A 297 0.58 0.90 6.84
N ILE A 298 -0.74 0.75 6.74
CA ILE A 298 -1.62 0.42 7.88
C ILE A 298 -2.01 -1.07 7.89
N ALA A 299 -2.77 -1.52 8.90
CA ALA A 299 -3.11 -2.95 9.04
C ALA A 299 -3.91 -3.55 7.86
N SER A 300 -4.54 -2.74 7.02
CA SER A 300 -5.18 -3.18 5.76
C SER A 300 -4.21 -3.41 4.60
N GLY A 301 -2.91 -3.13 4.76
CA GLY A 301 -1.89 -3.26 3.72
C GLY A 301 -1.81 -2.07 2.74
N GLN A 302 -2.67 -1.06 2.86
CA GLN A 302 -2.62 0.15 2.02
C GLN A 302 -1.60 1.18 2.53
N THR A 303 -0.98 1.91 1.60
CA THR A 303 0.09 2.89 1.86
C THR A 303 -0.41 4.33 1.73
N TYR A 304 0.00 5.22 2.63
CA TYR A 304 -0.40 6.63 2.73
C TYR A 304 0.79 7.48 3.18
N GLU A 305 0.80 8.78 2.90
CA GLU A 305 1.68 9.73 3.59
C GLU A 305 1.47 9.65 5.11
N ARG A 306 2.55 9.64 5.90
CA ARG A 306 2.52 9.47 7.36
C ARG A 306 1.56 10.44 8.02
N ILE A 307 1.78 11.73 7.77
CA ILE A 307 1.10 12.81 8.49
C ILE A 307 -0.42 12.74 8.26
N CYS A 308 -0.83 12.27 7.07
CA CYS A 308 -2.23 12.15 6.68
C CYS A 308 -2.95 10.98 7.39
N ILE A 309 -2.25 9.89 7.70
CA ILE A 309 -2.83 8.70 8.32
C ILE A 309 -2.62 8.63 9.84
N GLU A 310 -1.59 9.32 10.37
CA GLU A 310 -1.47 9.60 11.81
C GLU A 310 -2.65 10.45 12.27
N LYS A 311 -2.96 11.50 11.51
CA LYS A 311 -4.14 12.35 11.69
C LYS A 311 -5.43 11.54 11.70
N TRP A 312 -5.70 10.80 10.62
CA TRP A 312 -6.87 9.91 10.52
C TRP A 312 -7.08 8.98 11.74
N PHE A 313 -6.01 8.53 12.42
CA PHE A 313 -6.12 7.74 13.65
C PHE A 313 -6.27 8.56 14.93
N SER A 314 -5.72 9.78 15.01
CA SER A 314 -5.98 10.70 16.14
C SER A 314 -7.43 11.19 16.17
N ASP A 315 -8.08 11.26 15.02
CA ASP A 315 -9.46 11.73 14.85
C ASP A 315 -10.51 10.69 15.34
N GLY A 316 -10.04 9.55 15.88
CA GLY A 316 -10.86 8.49 16.46
C GLY A 316 -11.31 7.40 15.49
N HIS A 317 -10.89 7.43 14.22
CA HIS A 317 -11.23 6.40 13.25
C HIS A 317 -10.40 5.13 13.45
N ASP A 318 -11.08 4.00 13.69
CA ASP A 318 -10.45 2.67 13.74
C ASP A 318 -10.58 1.88 12.42
N THR A 319 -10.76 2.57 11.29
CA THR A 319 -10.96 2.00 9.95
C THR A 319 -9.86 2.40 8.94
N CYS A 320 -9.75 1.68 7.82
CA CYS A 320 -8.86 2.04 6.72
C CYS A 320 -9.49 3.10 5.80
N PRO A 321 -8.83 4.24 5.50
CA PRO A 321 -9.44 5.27 4.65
C PRO A 321 -9.76 4.82 3.21
N LYS A 322 -8.97 3.89 2.64
CA LYS A 322 -9.13 3.42 1.25
C LYS A 322 -10.01 2.18 1.10
N THR A 323 -10.19 1.38 2.15
CA THR A 323 -11.00 0.14 2.11
C THR A 323 -12.22 0.17 3.04
N GLN A 324 -12.33 1.18 3.90
CA GLN A 324 -13.37 1.38 4.92
C GLN A 324 -13.57 0.20 5.91
N GLN A 325 -12.68 -0.80 5.87
CA GLN A 325 -12.70 -1.92 6.81
C GLN A 325 -12.15 -1.50 8.18
N LYS A 326 -12.82 -1.96 9.24
CA LYS A 326 -12.33 -1.84 10.62
C LYS A 326 -10.97 -2.54 10.75
N LEU A 327 -9.98 -1.79 11.21
CA LEU A 327 -8.62 -2.25 11.37
C LEU A 327 -8.53 -3.06 12.68
N PRO A 328 -7.79 -4.18 12.69
CA PRO A 328 -7.50 -4.89 13.93
C PRO A 328 -6.55 -4.10 14.87
N HIS A 329 -5.80 -3.12 14.33
CA HIS A 329 -4.93 -2.21 15.08
C HIS A 329 -4.54 -0.99 14.22
N LEU A 330 -4.20 0.13 14.88
CA LEU A 330 -3.88 1.42 14.26
C LEU A 330 -2.36 1.66 14.07
N SER A 331 -1.58 0.59 13.97
CA SER A 331 -0.11 0.69 13.84
C SER A 331 0.31 1.12 12.43
N LEU A 332 1.28 2.03 12.34
CA LEU A 332 1.84 2.53 11.09
C LEU A 332 3.23 1.97 10.77
N THR A 333 3.39 1.44 9.55
CA THR A 333 4.61 0.77 9.08
C THR A 333 5.22 1.51 7.89
N PRO A 334 6.23 2.39 8.04
CA PRO A 334 6.76 3.18 6.93
C PRO A 334 7.26 2.37 5.70
N ASN A 335 6.80 2.77 4.50
CA ASN A 335 6.93 2.15 3.19
C ASN A 335 7.99 2.83 2.30
N TYR A 336 9.24 2.63 2.66
CA TYR A 336 10.39 3.17 1.93
C TYR A 336 10.59 2.59 0.52
N SER A 337 9.83 1.57 0.11
CA SER A 337 9.82 1.14 -1.29
C SER A 337 9.16 2.21 -2.15
N VAL A 338 8.00 2.72 -1.72
CA VAL A 338 7.31 3.82 -2.38
C VAL A 338 8.09 5.13 -2.25
N LYS A 339 8.64 5.45 -1.06
CA LYS A 339 9.52 6.63 -0.86
C LYS A 339 10.73 6.63 -1.81
N GLY A 340 11.27 5.44 -2.13
CA GLY A 340 12.39 5.29 -3.05
C GLY A 340 12.00 5.46 -4.54
N LEU A 341 10.81 5.00 -4.92
CA LEU A 341 10.27 5.19 -6.27
C LEU A 341 9.88 6.66 -6.51
N VAL A 342 9.31 7.32 -5.49
CA VAL A 342 9.07 8.78 -5.45
C VAL A 342 10.34 9.57 -5.81
N SER A 343 11.46 9.34 -5.10
CA SER A 343 12.72 10.04 -5.39
C SER A 343 13.25 9.75 -6.79
N SER A 344 13.20 8.49 -7.23
CA SER A 344 13.66 8.10 -8.58
C SER A 344 12.83 8.74 -9.69
N TRP A 345 11.53 8.94 -9.47
CA TRP A 345 10.67 9.61 -10.44
C TRP A 345 10.94 11.12 -10.50
N CYS A 346 11.16 11.78 -9.34
CA CYS A 346 11.60 13.17 -9.27
C CYS A 346 12.89 13.42 -10.07
N GLU A 347 13.93 12.62 -9.81
CA GLU A 347 15.25 12.73 -10.46
C GLU A 347 15.16 12.56 -11.98
N GLN A 348 14.34 11.62 -12.47
CA GLN A 348 14.18 11.35 -13.91
C GLN A 348 13.39 12.43 -14.67
N ASN A 349 12.50 13.16 -13.98
CA ASN A 349 11.64 14.17 -14.58
C ASN A 349 12.09 15.61 -14.28
N GLY A 350 13.22 15.79 -13.59
CA GLY A 350 13.74 17.12 -13.22
C GLY A 350 12.88 17.85 -12.20
N VAL A 351 12.01 17.14 -11.48
CA VAL A 351 11.14 17.69 -10.44
C VAL A 351 11.89 17.63 -9.11
N PRO A 352 11.96 18.71 -8.31
CA PRO A 352 12.61 18.65 -7.00
C PRO A 352 11.93 17.59 -6.12
N ILE A 353 12.74 16.81 -5.40
CA ILE A 353 12.24 15.90 -4.37
C ILE A 353 11.51 16.75 -3.30
N PRO A 354 10.29 16.40 -2.86
CA PRO A 354 9.60 17.16 -1.82
C PRO A 354 10.44 17.21 -0.53
N ASN A 355 10.92 18.40 -0.18
CA ASN A 355 11.75 18.63 1.01
C ASN A 355 10.85 18.85 2.23
N GLY A 356 10.39 17.76 2.84
CA GLY A 356 9.46 17.82 3.99
C GLY A 356 8.04 18.24 3.61
N PRO A 357 7.12 18.30 4.58
CA PRO A 357 5.86 19.01 4.41
C PRO A 357 6.14 20.52 4.26
N PRO A 358 5.41 21.27 3.42
CA PRO A 358 5.64 22.70 3.23
C PRO A 358 5.48 23.50 4.53
N GLU A 359 6.38 24.48 4.79
CA GLU A 359 6.27 25.42 5.92
C GLU A 359 5.04 26.35 5.85
N SER A 360 4.33 26.35 4.72
CA SER A 360 2.89 26.60 4.67
C SER A 360 2.30 25.78 3.51
N LEU A 361 1.19 25.07 3.75
CA LEU A 361 0.50 24.26 2.74
C LEU A 361 -0.34 25.12 1.79
N ASP A 362 0.31 26.07 1.10
CA ASP A 362 -0.38 26.96 0.17
C ASP A 362 -1.12 26.18 -0.94
N PHE A 363 -2.32 26.65 -1.23
CA PHE A 363 -3.38 25.86 -1.83
C PHE A 363 -3.29 25.69 -3.32
N ASN A 364 -2.54 26.56 -3.99
CA ASN A 364 -2.51 26.67 -5.44
C ASN A 364 -1.92 25.43 -6.13
N TYR A 365 -1.13 24.63 -5.40
CA TYR A 365 -0.55 23.37 -5.87
C TYR A 365 -1.62 22.35 -6.32
N TRP A 366 -2.82 22.40 -5.73
CA TRP A 366 -3.93 21.49 -6.04
C TRP A 366 -4.68 21.83 -7.32
N ARG A 367 -4.62 23.09 -7.78
CA ARG A 367 -5.35 23.56 -8.96
C ARG A 367 -4.60 23.26 -10.27
N LEU A 368 -3.31 22.92 -10.21
CA LEU A 368 -2.45 22.61 -11.36
C LEU A 368 -2.29 21.12 -11.67
N ALA A 369 -2.43 20.22 -10.70
CA ALA A 369 -2.37 18.77 -10.94
C ALA A 369 -3.63 18.20 -11.63
N LEU A 370 -4.58 19.07 -11.95
CA LEU A 370 -5.94 18.76 -12.39
C LEU A 370 -6.28 19.41 -13.75
N SER A 371 -5.36 20.19 -14.32
CA SER A 371 -5.48 20.83 -15.64
C SER A 371 -4.20 20.55 -16.44
N GLU A 372 -4.35 20.18 -17.71
CA GLU A 372 -3.28 19.69 -18.61
C GLU A 372 -2.81 18.25 -18.24
N SER A 373 -3.19 17.22 -19.00
CA SER A 373 -2.49 16.98 -20.26
C SER A 373 -3.30 16.48 -21.46
N GLU A 374 -3.87 17.40 -22.24
CA GLU A 374 -3.74 17.41 -23.71
C GLU A 374 -3.58 18.89 -24.12
N THR A 375 -2.60 19.32 -24.91
CA THR A 375 -2.15 18.75 -26.19
C THR A 375 -0.74 19.22 -26.54
N ALA A 376 -0.07 18.48 -27.43
CA ALA A 376 1.04 19.02 -28.23
C ALA A 376 0.93 18.58 -29.70
N ASN A 377 0.07 19.26 -30.48
CA ASN A 377 0.42 19.90 -31.77
C ASN A 377 -0.80 20.14 -32.67
N SER A 378 -1.13 21.41 -32.92
CA SER A 378 -1.25 21.91 -34.30
C SER A 378 -0.97 23.41 -34.35
N ARG A 379 -0.53 23.91 -35.52
CA ARG A 379 -0.09 25.31 -35.72
C ARG A 379 -1.19 26.11 -36.41
N SER A 380 -1.40 27.37 -36.02
CA SER A 380 -0.92 28.55 -36.80
C SER A 380 -1.65 29.87 -36.45
N LYS A 381 -0.90 30.99 -36.45
CA LYS A 381 -1.30 32.39 -36.79
C LYS A 381 -2.45 33.06 -36.00
N ASP A 382 -2.48 34.36 -35.71
CA ASP A 382 -1.55 35.51 -35.71
C ASP A 382 -2.01 36.36 -34.49
N SER A 383 -1.24 37.20 -33.79
CA SER A 383 -0.68 38.49 -34.24
C SER A 383 0.04 39.14 -33.05
N ALA A 384 0.96 40.07 -33.30
CA ALA A 384 1.77 40.73 -32.26
C ALA A 384 1.20 42.09 -31.83
N CYS A 385 1.56 42.56 -30.63
CA CYS A 385 2.29 43.83 -30.54
C CYS A 385 3.09 43.98 -29.24
N SER A 386 4.23 44.65 -29.37
CA SER A 386 5.22 44.91 -28.34
C SER A 386 5.48 46.42 -28.23
N TYR A 387 5.92 46.91 -27.08
CA TYR A 387 6.89 48.02 -27.07
C TYR A 387 7.83 47.98 -25.86
N ASN A 388 9.11 48.21 -26.14
CA ASN A 388 10.18 48.45 -25.17
C ASN A 388 10.34 49.96 -24.97
N LEU A 389 10.96 50.41 -23.85
CA LEU A 389 12.21 51.20 -23.97
C LEU A 389 13.05 51.22 -22.68
N LYS A 390 14.31 51.68 -22.83
CA LYS A 390 15.42 51.70 -21.86
C LYS A 390 15.62 53.11 -21.28
N GLY A 391 16.45 53.28 -20.23
CA GLY A 391 17.30 54.50 -20.18
C GLY A 391 17.85 55.08 -18.86
N ALA A 392 18.68 54.34 -18.13
CA ALA A 392 19.94 54.78 -17.46
C ALA A 392 20.20 56.25 -16.95
N LYS A 393 20.65 56.32 -15.67
CA LYS A 393 21.94 56.94 -15.16
C LYS A 393 21.95 58.32 -14.42
N VAL A 394 22.86 58.38 -13.41
CA VAL A 394 23.58 59.54 -12.78
C VAL A 394 23.12 59.99 -11.36
N VAL A 395 24.10 60.31 -10.50
CA VAL A 395 24.06 60.66 -9.05
C VAL A 395 25.13 61.73 -8.78
N PRO A 396 24.81 62.89 -8.15
CA PRO A 396 25.07 63.20 -6.71
C PRO A 396 23.78 63.71 -6.00
N LEU A 397 23.74 64.37 -4.83
CA LEU A 397 24.39 64.30 -3.48
C LEU A 397 23.93 65.58 -2.70
N GLU A 398 23.54 65.43 -1.42
CA GLU A 398 23.44 66.43 -0.32
C GLU A 398 22.78 67.82 -0.52
N GLU A 399 21.75 68.13 0.30
CA GLU A 399 21.84 69.15 1.38
C GLU A 399 20.63 69.07 2.36
N SER A 400 20.55 69.95 3.36
CA SER A 400 19.97 69.66 4.71
C SER A 400 18.90 70.64 5.25
N GLY A 401 18.07 70.17 6.20
CA GLY A 401 17.22 70.97 7.11
C GLY A 401 15.89 71.51 6.52
N THR A 402 14.86 71.90 7.28
CA THR A 402 14.61 71.88 8.75
C THR A 402 13.13 72.24 9.04
N VAL A 403 12.49 71.57 10.01
CA VAL A 403 11.30 71.94 10.85
C VAL A 403 10.07 72.65 10.23
N GLU A 404 8.88 72.04 10.29
CA GLU A 404 7.72 72.39 11.16
C GLU A 404 6.44 71.56 10.85
N GLU A 405 5.55 71.42 11.83
CA GLU A 405 4.39 70.50 11.86
C GLU A 405 3.09 71.16 11.36
N VAL A 406 2.21 70.40 10.66
CA VAL A 406 0.72 70.41 10.81
C VAL A 406 0.18 69.05 10.31
N GLU A 407 -0.85 68.52 10.98
CA GLU A 407 -1.50 67.22 10.73
C GLU A 407 -2.20 67.09 9.35
N GLY A 408 -2.17 65.89 8.76
CA GLY A 408 -3.13 65.49 7.71
C GLY A 408 -2.73 64.32 6.80
N ASN A 409 -3.52 63.24 6.88
CA ASN A 409 -3.71 62.13 5.91
C ASN A 409 -2.72 60.94 5.83
N GLU A 410 -3.34 59.76 5.95
CA GLU A 410 -3.20 58.50 5.18
C GLU A 410 -1.84 57.89 4.77
N ALA A 411 -1.80 56.57 5.03
CA ALA A 411 -1.21 55.48 4.21
C ALA A 411 0.29 55.12 4.33
N GLU A 412 0.46 53.84 4.67
CA GLU A 412 1.49 52.87 4.23
C GLU A 412 2.97 52.91 4.70
N ILE A 413 3.29 51.83 5.45
CA ILE A 413 4.45 50.93 5.28
C ILE A 413 5.85 51.45 5.67
N GLY A 414 6.44 50.87 6.73
CA GLY A 414 7.74 51.31 7.24
C GLY A 414 8.60 50.39 8.14
N SER A 415 8.33 49.07 8.26
CA SER A 415 9.24 48.09 8.95
C SER A 415 9.41 48.26 10.49
N PRO A 416 10.03 47.32 11.24
CA PRO A 416 10.30 45.90 10.99
C PRO A 416 9.53 44.97 11.95
N CYS A 417 9.34 43.68 11.61
CA CYS A 417 8.79 42.70 12.55
C CYS A 417 9.77 42.42 13.72
N PRO A 418 9.36 42.60 14.98
CA PRO A 418 9.91 41.82 16.08
C PRO A 418 9.34 40.39 16.04
N GLN A 419 10.04 39.46 16.66
CA GLN A 419 9.52 38.12 16.92
C GLN A 419 8.53 38.22 18.09
N GLU A 420 7.23 38.11 17.84
CA GLU A 420 6.20 38.04 18.88
C GLU A 420 5.39 36.74 18.76
N GLU A 421 5.19 36.09 19.91
CA GLU A 421 4.41 34.87 20.04
C GLU A 421 2.93 35.18 19.81
N VAL A 422 2.36 34.72 18.69
CA VAL A 422 0.96 34.97 18.36
C VAL A 422 0.06 34.21 19.35
N SER A 423 -0.58 34.96 20.24
CA SER A 423 -1.54 34.41 21.21
C SER A 423 -2.80 33.90 20.51
N GLU A 424 -3.29 32.73 20.94
CA GLU A 424 -4.45 32.01 20.38
C GLU A 424 -5.74 32.86 20.30
N LEU A 425 -5.85 33.91 21.11
CA LEU A 425 -6.96 34.87 21.14
C LEU A 425 -7.20 35.58 19.80
N ASN A 426 -6.16 35.97 19.06
CA ASN A 426 -6.31 36.77 17.84
C ASN A 426 -6.91 35.98 16.66
N VAL A 427 -6.76 34.64 16.66
CA VAL A 427 -7.27 33.77 15.58
C VAL A 427 -8.79 33.59 15.70
N LEU A 428 -9.30 33.53 16.94
CA LEU A 428 -10.73 33.38 17.23
C LEU A 428 -11.55 34.60 16.81
N GLU A 429 -11.02 35.80 17.00
CA GLU A 429 -11.66 37.06 16.57
C GLU A 429 -11.79 37.12 15.04
N SER A 430 -10.71 36.79 14.31
CA SER A 430 -10.72 36.73 12.84
C SER A 430 -11.77 35.74 12.27
N TYR A 431 -12.10 34.66 12.98
CA TYR A 431 -13.15 33.73 12.54
C TYR A 431 -14.56 34.28 12.79
N GLN A 432 -14.77 35.07 13.84
CA GLN A 432 -16.05 35.72 14.09
C GLN A 432 -16.36 36.76 13.00
N ASP A 433 -15.35 37.51 12.54
CA ASP A 433 -15.48 38.43 11.40
C ASP A 433 -15.90 37.71 10.11
N PHE A 434 -15.30 36.55 9.81
CA PHE A 434 -15.70 35.75 8.64
C PHE A 434 -17.15 35.30 8.71
N LEU A 435 -17.61 34.84 9.89
CA LEU A 435 -19.00 34.43 10.09
C LEU A 435 -19.97 35.62 10.00
N PHE A 436 -19.58 36.79 10.50
CA PHE A 436 -20.36 38.03 10.38
C PHE A 436 -20.55 38.42 8.91
N VAL A 437 -19.47 38.52 8.12
CA VAL A 437 -19.57 38.86 6.69
C VAL A 437 -20.36 37.82 5.90
N LEU A 438 -20.25 36.53 6.26
CA LEU A 438 -20.99 35.44 5.61
C LEU A 438 -22.51 35.52 5.84
N ASN A 439 -22.93 36.14 6.95
CA ASN A 439 -24.32 36.23 7.42
C ASN A 439 -25.00 37.56 7.10
N GLU A 440 -24.30 38.69 7.24
CA GLU A 440 -24.89 40.04 7.31
C GLU A 440 -24.54 40.96 6.12
N ASP A 441 -23.62 40.57 5.23
CA ASP A 441 -23.23 41.41 4.08
C ASP A 441 -23.97 41.02 2.79
N ASP A 442 -24.87 41.87 2.29
CA ASP A 442 -25.60 41.63 1.03
C ASP A 442 -24.68 41.57 -0.21
N ASN A 443 -23.41 41.97 -0.12
CA ASN A 443 -22.49 42.01 -1.25
C ASN A 443 -21.88 40.62 -1.54
N LEU A 444 -22.44 39.92 -2.53
CA LEU A 444 -21.92 38.61 -2.96
C LEU A 444 -20.41 38.64 -3.27
N GLN A 445 -19.88 39.72 -3.86
CA GLN A 445 -18.45 39.81 -4.19
C GLN A 445 -17.55 39.83 -2.93
N LYS A 446 -18.01 40.42 -1.82
CA LYS A 446 -17.31 40.34 -0.53
C LYS A 446 -17.46 38.96 0.11
N ARG A 447 -18.68 38.40 0.11
CA ARG A 447 -18.92 37.03 0.60
C ARG A 447 -18.07 36.01 -0.17
N CYS A 448 -17.94 36.12 -1.48
CA CYS A 448 -17.02 35.30 -2.29
C CYS A 448 -15.57 35.35 -1.81
N LYS A 449 -15.04 36.53 -1.45
CA LYS A 449 -13.67 36.66 -0.91
C LYS A 449 -13.52 35.96 0.43
N VAL A 450 -14.48 36.15 1.34
CA VAL A 450 -14.48 35.51 2.66
C VAL A 450 -14.68 34.00 2.54
N VAL A 451 -15.53 33.51 1.64
CA VAL A 451 -15.72 32.08 1.40
C VAL A 451 -14.50 31.46 0.73
N GLU A 452 -13.80 32.16 -0.16
CA GLU A 452 -12.49 31.69 -0.67
C GLU A 452 -11.46 31.63 0.46
N GLN A 453 -11.39 32.62 1.36
CA GLN A 453 -10.54 32.55 2.56
C GLN A 453 -10.90 31.37 3.48
N ILE A 454 -12.18 31.16 3.78
CA ILE A 454 -12.68 30.00 4.53
C ILE A 454 -12.28 28.69 3.83
N ARG A 455 -12.48 28.59 2.51
CA ARG A 455 -12.10 27.42 1.70
C ARG A 455 -10.60 27.13 1.81
N LEU A 456 -9.77 28.18 1.81
CA LEU A 456 -8.30 28.12 1.99
C LEU A 456 -7.90 27.75 3.44
N LEU A 457 -8.70 28.05 4.45
CA LEU A 457 -8.42 27.62 5.83
C LEU A 457 -8.78 26.14 6.08
N LEU A 458 -9.73 25.59 5.33
CA LEU A 458 -10.37 24.30 5.66
C LEU A 458 -9.73 23.01 5.12
N LYS A 459 -8.73 23.05 4.21
CA LYS A 459 -8.16 21.81 3.61
C LYS A 459 -7.23 21.09 4.58
N ASP A 460 -6.26 21.81 5.12
CA ASP A 460 -5.14 21.20 5.85
C ASP A 460 -5.45 21.11 7.35
N GLU A 461 -6.11 22.14 7.91
CA GLU A 461 -6.44 22.21 9.34
C GLU A 461 -7.77 21.54 9.71
N GLU A 462 -7.69 20.62 10.68
CA GLU A 462 -8.84 19.84 11.17
C GLU A 462 -9.54 20.54 12.31
N GLU A 463 -8.76 21.11 13.23
CA GLU A 463 -9.26 21.91 14.33
C GLU A 463 -10.13 23.06 13.82
N VAL A 464 -9.76 23.66 12.68
CA VAL A 464 -10.56 24.65 11.96
C VAL A 464 -11.86 24.06 11.40
N ARG A 465 -11.85 22.87 10.78
CA ARG A 465 -13.09 22.19 10.32
C ARG A 465 -14.04 21.87 11.48
N ILE A 466 -13.50 21.40 12.60
CA ILE A 466 -14.26 21.09 13.82
C ILE A 466 -14.81 22.38 14.43
N PHE A 467 -14.00 23.42 14.56
CA PHE A 467 -14.38 24.72 15.09
C PHE A 467 -15.46 25.38 14.22
N MET A 468 -15.21 25.58 12.92
CA MET A 468 -16.16 26.22 12.02
C MET A 468 -17.47 25.42 11.92
N GLY A 469 -17.39 24.08 11.86
CA GLY A 469 -18.56 23.21 11.90
C GLY A 469 -19.38 23.31 13.18
N ALA A 470 -18.74 23.56 14.33
CA ALA A 470 -19.41 23.79 15.61
C ALA A 470 -19.95 25.22 15.80
N ASN A 471 -19.49 26.19 14.99
CA ASN A 471 -19.80 27.62 15.11
C ASN A 471 -20.64 28.17 13.93
N GLY A 472 -21.52 27.35 13.33
CA GLY A 472 -22.54 27.83 12.39
C GLY A 472 -22.06 28.15 10.96
N PHE A 473 -20.83 27.78 10.60
CA PHE A 473 -20.32 28.01 9.25
C PHE A 473 -20.98 27.09 8.21
N VAL A 474 -21.51 25.92 8.61
CA VAL A 474 -22.26 25.04 7.70
C VAL A 474 -23.46 25.78 7.12
N GLU A 475 -24.27 26.39 7.99
CA GLU A 475 -25.48 27.13 7.65
C GLU A 475 -25.16 28.45 6.92
N GLY A 476 -24.03 29.09 7.23
CA GLY A 476 -23.54 30.26 6.51
C GLY A 476 -23.11 29.94 5.08
N LEU A 477 -22.32 28.88 4.90
CA LEU A 477 -21.83 28.44 3.59
C LEU A 477 -22.96 27.88 2.71
N LEU A 478 -23.93 27.17 3.29
CA LEU A 478 -25.13 26.73 2.57
C LEU A 478 -25.97 27.91 2.09
N ARG A 479 -26.21 28.94 2.93
CA ARG A 479 -26.89 30.17 2.50
C ARG A 479 -26.12 30.93 1.42
N PHE A 480 -24.79 30.93 1.45
CA PHE A 480 -23.97 31.52 0.40
C PHE A 480 -24.10 30.74 -0.93
N LEU A 481 -24.00 29.41 -0.89
CA LEU A 481 -24.18 28.59 -2.07
C LEU A 481 -25.60 28.72 -2.64
N ASP A 482 -26.62 28.83 -1.79
CA ASP A 482 -28.00 29.10 -2.20
C ASP A 482 -28.15 30.46 -2.91
N SER A 483 -27.57 31.53 -2.36
CA SER A 483 -27.50 32.83 -3.05
C SER A 483 -26.81 32.70 -4.42
N ALA A 484 -25.67 32.01 -4.47
CA ALA A 484 -24.89 31.81 -5.69
C ALA A 484 -25.63 30.98 -6.77
N VAL A 485 -26.44 29.99 -6.36
CA VAL A 485 -27.32 29.22 -7.26
C VAL A 485 -28.44 30.11 -7.80
N HIS A 486 -29.11 30.89 -6.96
CA HIS A 486 -30.18 31.81 -7.37
C HIS A 486 -29.68 32.92 -8.32
N GLU A 487 -28.49 33.47 -8.09
CA GLU A 487 -27.87 34.49 -8.96
C GLU A 487 -27.24 33.89 -10.24
N GLY A 488 -27.16 32.57 -10.37
CA GLY A 488 -26.51 31.91 -11.51
C GLY A 488 -24.99 32.11 -11.59
N ASN A 489 -24.36 32.57 -10.50
CA ASN A 489 -22.94 32.90 -10.46
C ASN A 489 -22.08 31.62 -10.31
N THR A 490 -21.59 31.09 -11.43
CA THR A 490 -20.83 29.83 -11.49
C THR A 490 -19.57 29.82 -10.60
N MET A 491 -18.83 30.93 -10.55
CA MET A 491 -17.64 31.07 -9.71
C MET A 491 -18.00 31.02 -8.22
N ALA A 492 -19.07 31.72 -7.82
CA ALA A 492 -19.54 31.68 -6.43
C ALA A 492 -20.07 30.29 -6.04
N GLN A 493 -20.72 29.58 -6.97
CA GLN A 493 -21.18 28.20 -6.77
C GLN A 493 -20.01 27.22 -6.59
N GLU A 494 -18.97 27.31 -7.44
CA GLU A 494 -17.74 26.51 -7.30
C GLU A 494 -17.09 26.77 -5.94
N ILE A 495 -16.85 28.03 -5.59
CA ILE A 495 -16.22 28.44 -4.33
C ILE A 495 -17.04 27.96 -3.13
N GLY A 496 -18.37 28.12 -3.15
CA GLY A 496 -19.27 27.70 -2.07
C GLY A 496 -19.36 26.18 -1.91
N ALA A 497 -19.56 25.45 -3.00
CA ALA A 497 -19.60 23.99 -2.99
C ALA A 497 -18.25 23.39 -2.55
N MET A 498 -17.13 23.99 -2.96
CA MET A 498 -15.79 23.54 -2.58
C MET A 498 -15.40 23.93 -1.14
N ALA A 499 -15.94 25.04 -0.61
CA ALA A 499 -15.83 25.37 0.82
C ALA A 499 -16.60 24.36 1.69
N LEU A 500 -17.82 23.99 1.28
CA LEU A 500 -18.59 22.92 1.92
C LEU A 500 -17.89 21.56 1.80
N PHE A 501 -17.32 21.24 0.64
CA PHE A 501 -16.51 20.04 0.45
C PHE A 501 -15.37 20.00 1.46
N ASN A 502 -14.55 21.05 1.55
CA ASN A 502 -13.44 21.13 2.50
C ASN A 502 -13.93 21.01 3.94
N LEU A 503 -15.00 21.71 4.34
CA LEU A 503 -15.59 21.62 5.67
C LEU A 503 -16.08 20.20 6.02
N ALA A 504 -16.48 19.41 5.02
CA ALA A 504 -16.92 18.04 5.17
C ALA A 504 -15.80 16.98 5.12
N VAL A 505 -14.59 17.28 4.61
CA VAL A 505 -13.49 16.29 4.49
C VAL A 505 -13.21 15.65 5.85
N ASN A 506 -13.26 14.31 5.88
CA ASN A 506 -13.13 13.42 7.05
C ASN A 506 -14.07 13.69 8.25
N ASN A 507 -14.82 14.79 8.25
CA ASN A 507 -15.68 15.19 9.36
C ASN A 507 -17.13 14.71 9.15
N SER A 508 -17.49 13.60 9.80
CA SER A 508 -18.85 13.02 9.70
C SER A 508 -19.93 13.90 10.32
N ARG A 509 -19.62 14.61 11.44
CA ARG A 509 -20.54 15.55 12.08
C ARG A 509 -20.92 16.69 11.13
N ASN A 510 -19.95 17.25 10.41
CA ASN A 510 -20.22 18.32 9.44
C ASN A 510 -21.05 17.82 8.26
N LYS A 511 -20.83 16.58 7.78
CA LYS A 511 -21.70 15.94 6.78
C LYS A 511 -23.14 15.77 7.28
N GLU A 512 -23.32 15.34 8.53
CA GLU A 512 -24.64 15.19 9.17
C GLU A 512 -25.36 16.54 9.29
N LEU A 513 -24.64 17.60 9.71
CA LEU A 513 -25.18 18.97 9.75
C LEU A 513 -25.58 19.46 8.36
N MET A 514 -24.75 19.26 7.33
CA MET A 514 -25.08 19.63 5.95
C MET A 514 -26.31 18.87 5.43
N LEU A 515 -26.42 17.58 5.74
CA LEU A 515 -27.56 16.74 5.36
C LEU A 515 -28.84 17.22 6.05
N ALA A 516 -28.79 17.51 7.35
CA ALA A 516 -29.91 18.05 8.12
C ALA A 516 -30.33 19.45 7.64
N ALA A 517 -29.37 20.27 7.20
CA ALA A 517 -29.59 21.60 6.62
C ALA A 517 -29.98 21.58 5.12
N GLY A 518 -30.19 20.40 4.52
CA GLY A 518 -30.79 20.27 3.19
C GLY A 518 -29.83 20.38 1.99
N VAL A 519 -28.52 20.17 2.18
CA VAL A 519 -27.50 20.30 1.10
C VAL A 519 -27.83 19.54 -0.19
N ILE A 520 -28.51 18.40 -0.11
CA ILE A 520 -28.88 17.59 -1.29
C ILE A 520 -29.84 18.34 -2.20
N GLN A 521 -30.87 19.01 -1.64
CA GLN A 521 -31.83 19.75 -2.46
C GLN A 521 -31.19 20.96 -3.14
N LEU A 522 -30.25 21.62 -2.46
CA LEU A 522 -29.46 22.71 -3.01
C LEU A 522 -28.55 22.24 -4.16
N LEU A 523 -27.91 21.07 -4.00
CA LEU A 523 -27.12 20.47 -5.08
C LEU A 523 -27.96 20.03 -6.28
N GLU A 524 -29.20 19.57 -6.08
CA GLU A 524 -30.13 19.30 -7.18
C GLU A 524 -30.49 20.56 -7.98
N ASN A 525 -30.69 21.68 -7.28
CA ASN A 525 -30.92 22.98 -7.92
C ASN A 525 -29.68 23.45 -8.70
N MET A 526 -28.48 23.21 -8.15
CA MET A 526 -27.20 23.55 -8.78
C MET A 526 -26.96 22.74 -10.07
N ILE A 527 -27.07 21.41 -10.05
CA ILE A 527 -26.85 20.55 -11.24
C ILE A 527 -27.89 20.75 -12.34
N SER A 528 -29.06 21.31 -12.01
CA SER A 528 -30.12 21.60 -12.98
C SER A 528 -29.88 22.89 -13.76
N ASN A 529 -29.11 23.84 -13.21
CA ASN A 529 -29.02 25.21 -13.72
C ASN A 529 -27.58 25.70 -13.99
N SER A 530 -26.55 24.87 -13.77
CA SER A 530 -25.16 25.32 -13.75
C SER A 530 -24.19 24.49 -14.60
N HIS A 531 -23.15 25.16 -15.10
CA HIS A 531 -21.96 24.54 -15.67
C HIS A 531 -20.93 24.14 -14.60
N ALA A 532 -21.06 24.56 -13.34
CA ALA A 532 -20.19 24.18 -12.22
C ALA A 532 -20.50 22.76 -11.68
N TYR A 533 -20.89 21.82 -12.55
CA TYR A 533 -21.36 20.49 -12.17
C TYR A 533 -20.26 19.60 -11.55
N GLU A 534 -18.98 19.91 -11.79
CA GLU A 534 -17.83 19.19 -11.22
C GLU A 534 -17.76 19.36 -9.69
N SER A 535 -17.95 20.59 -9.19
CA SER A 535 -17.97 20.87 -7.75
C SER A 535 -19.15 20.17 -7.05
N ALA A 536 -20.28 20.04 -7.74
CA ALA A 536 -21.43 19.28 -7.25
C ALA A 536 -21.13 17.77 -7.20
N ALA A 537 -20.50 17.20 -8.24
CA ALA A 537 -20.07 15.79 -8.26
C ALA A 537 -19.08 15.48 -7.12
N ALA A 538 -18.08 16.33 -6.91
CA ALA A 538 -17.13 16.20 -5.79
C ALA A 538 -17.82 16.28 -4.42
N LEU A 539 -18.78 17.21 -4.23
CA LEU A 539 -19.52 17.31 -2.97
C LEU A 539 -20.46 16.10 -2.76
N TYR A 540 -21.11 15.59 -3.80
CA TYR A 540 -21.86 14.33 -3.74
C TYR A 540 -20.97 13.14 -3.36
N LEU A 541 -19.75 13.04 -3.90
CA LEU A 541 -18.78 12.01 -3.51
C LEU A 541 -18.48 12.09 -2.01
N ASN A 542 -18.08 13.27 -1.52
CA ASN A 542 -17.73 13.48 -0.11
C ASN A 542 -18.91 13.17 0.82
N LEU A 543 -20.12 13.63 0.48
CA LEU A 543 -21.34 13.31 1.23
C LEU A 543 -21.70 11.82 1.18
N SER A 544 -21.48 11.13 0.04
CA SER A 544 -21.76 9.68 -0.09
C SER A 544 -20.91 8.78 0.80
N CYS A 545 -19.83 9.31 1.39
CA CYS A 545 -19.06 8.61 2.42
C CYS A 545 -19.79 8.52 3.77
N LEU A 546 -20.87 9.28 4.00
CA LEU A 546 -21.75 9.15 5.16
C LEU A 546 -22.89 8.16 4.85
N ASP A 547 -23.03 7.10 5.65
CA ASP A 547 -24.02 6.05 5.42
C ASP A 547 -25.47 6.55 5.34
N GLN A 548 -25.84 7.53 6.17
CA GLN A 548 -27.16 8.14 6.17
C GLN A 548 -27.46 8.85 4.83
N ALA A 549 -26.47 9.58 4.29
CA ALA A 549 -26.59 10.32 3.04
C ALA A 549 -26.75 9.40 1.82
N LYS A 550 -26.17 8.19 1.81
CA LYS A 550 -26.27 7.25 0.68
C LYS A 550 -27.71 6.94 0.28
N SER A 551 -28.62 6.81 1.25
CA SER A 551 -30.04 6.53 0.97
C SER A 551 -30.77 7.74 0.37
N VAL A 552 -30.45 8.95 0.84
CA VAL A 552 -31.02 10.22 0.38
C VAL A 552 -30.54 10.54 -1.03
N ILE A 553 -29.22 10.50 -1.26
CA ILE A 553 -28.60 10.71 -2.59
C ILE A 553 -29.06 9.62 -3.59
N GLY A 554 -29.20 8.37 -3.15
CA GLY A 554 -29.67 7.26 -3.99
C GLY A 554 -31.14 7.34 -4.41
N SER A 555 -31.94 8.18 -3.74
CA SER A 555 -33.34 8.45 -4.05
C SER A 555 -33.54 9.81 -4.76
N SER A 556 -32.45 10.48 -5.11
CA SER A 556 -32.38 11.88 -5.56
C SER A 556 -32.02 11.96 -7.06
N MET A 557 -32.26 13.14 -7.65
CA MET A 557 -31.83 13.48 -9.02
C MET A 557 -30.31 13.45 -9.21
N ALA A 558 -29.53 13.32 -8.13
CA ALA A 558 -28.12 13.00 -8.15
C ALA A 558 -27.81 11.72 -8.94
N VAL A 559 -28.63 10.66 -8.86
CA VAL A 559 -28.35 9.38 -9.55
C VAL A 559 -28.42 9.51 -11.09
N PRO A 560 -29.51 10.01 -11.70
CA PRO A 560 -29.56 10.25 -13.15
C PRO A 560 -28.50 11.22 -13.69
N PHE A 561 -28.08 12.20 -12.88
CA PHE A 561 -26.95 13.07 -13.18
C PHE A 561 -25.62 12.29 -13.14
N LEU A 562 -25.41 11.54 -12.05
CA LEU A 562 -24.38 10.52 -11.82
C LEU A 562 -24.06 9.72 -13.10
N VAL A 563 -25.08 8.99 -13.56
CA VAL A 563 -24.97 8.05 -14.69
C VAL A 563 -24.74 8.76 -16.03
N ARG A 564 -25.21 10.00 -16.19
CA ARG A 564 -25.01 10.81 -17.39
C ARG A 564 -23.56 11.27 -17.55
N LEU A 565 -22.87 11.63 -16.46
CA LEU A 565 -21.46 12.02 -16.50
C LEU A 565 -20.56 10.87 -17.04
N LEU A 566 -20.91 9.61 -16.76
CA LEU A 566 -20.16 8.45 -17.26
C LEU A 566 -20.12 8.38 -18.80
N GLY A 567 -21.25 8.66 -19.44
CA GLY A 567 -21.40 8.58 -20.91
C GLY A 567 -21.00 9.84 -21.67
N GLY A 568 -20.69 10.95 -20.98
CA GLY A 568 -20.31 12.22 -21.61
C GLY A 568 -18.81 12.36 -21.88
N GLU A 569 -18.46 13.31 -22.75
CA GLU A 569 -17.13 13.92 -22.80
C GLU A 569 -16.99 14.89 -21.60
N THR A 570 -16.70 14.33 -20.43
CA THR A 570 -16.47 15.06 -19.18
C THR A 570 -15.01 14.97 -18.78
N ASP A 571 -14.54 15.88 -17.94
CA ASP A 571 -13.23 15.76 -17.29
C ASP A 571 -13.07 14.36 -16.63
N PRO A 572 -11.91 13.69 -16.77
CA PRO A 572 -11.67 12.35 -16.22
C PRO A 572 -11.88 12.26 -14.71
N ARG A 573 -11.58 13.31 -13.95
CA ARG A 573 -11.71 13.35 -12.50
C ARG A 573 -13.17 13.52 -12.10
N CYS A 574 -13.93 14.35 -12.82
CA CYS A 574 -15.38 14.43 -12.68
C CYS A 574 -16.07 13.08 -12.99
N LYS A 575 -15.57 12.33 -13.99
CA LYS A 575 -16.02 10.96 -14.28
C LYS A 575 -15.64 9.97 -13.18
N LEU A 576 -14.44 10.09 -12.61
CA LEU A 576 -13.99 9.29 -11.47
C LEU A 576 -14.84 9.56 -10.22
N ASP A 577 -15.12 10.83 -9.91
CA ASP A 577 -15.99 11.24 -8.80
C ASP A 577 -17.40 10.67 -8.97
N ALA A 578 -17.94 10.70 -10.19
CA ALA A 578 -19.20 10.05 -10.53
C ALA A 578 -19.16 8.54 -10.29
N LEU A 579 -18.14 7.83 -10.76
CA LEU A 579 -17.97 6.38 -10.52
C LEU A 579 -17.83 6.03 -9.04
N HIS A 580 -17.02 6.77 -8.28
CA HIS A 580 -16.85 6.54 -6.85
C HIS A 580 -18.12 6.84 -6.06
N THR A 581 -18.87 7.88 -6.43
CA THR A 581 -20.18 8.17 -5.85
C THR A 581 -21.16 7.03 -6.15
N LEU A 582 -21.29 6.61 -7.41
CA LEU A 582 -22.19 5.53 -7.82
C LEU A 582 -21.80 4.18 -7.17
N TYR A 583 -20.50 3.91 -6.99
CA TYR A 583 -20.01 2.79 -6.19
C TYR A 583 -20.51 2.86 -4.76
N ASN A 584 -20.30 3.97 -4.05
CA ASN A 584 -20.79 4.16 -2.68
C ASN A 584 -22.31 3.98 -2.58
N LEU A 585 -23.08 4.54 -3.52
CA LEU A 585 -24.53 4.41 -3.57
C LEU A 585 -24.99 2.97 -3.86
N SER A 586 -24.28 2.24 -4.73
CA SER A 586 -24.61 0.85 -5.09
C SER A 586 -24.43 -0.15 -3.95
N THR A 587 -23.65 0.18 -2.91
CA THR A 587 -23.54 -0.65 -1.70
C THR A 587 -24.84 -0.76 -0.92
N VAL A 588 -25.80 0.14 -1.16
CA VAL A 588 -27.11 0.18 -0.49
C VAL A 588 -28.18 -0.43 -1.41
N HIS A 589 -28.69 -1.61 -1.05
CA HIS A 589 -29.61 -2.38 -1.91
C HIS A 589 -30.91 -1.64 -2.26
N SER A 590 -31.38 -0.70 -1.43
CA SER A 590 -32.56 0.13 -1.74
C SER A 590 -32.35 1.09 -2.91
N ASN A 591 -31.09 1.42 -3.24
CA ASN A 591 -30.73 2.34 -4.32
C ASN A 591 -30.65 1.65 -5.69
N ILE A 592 -30.58 0.31 -5.72
CA ILE A 592 -30.41 -0.45 -6.98
C ILE A 592 -31.53 -0.16 -7.98
N PRO A 593 -32.84 -0.13 -7.62
CA PRO A 593 -33.90 0.22 -8.56
C PRO A 593 -33.72 1.61 -9.20
N SER A 594 -33.28 2.62 -8.42
CA SER A 594 -32.99 3.96 -8.93
C SER A 594 -31.83 3.94 -9.93
N LEU A 595 -30.73 3.24 -9.59
CA LEU A 595 -29.55 3.08 -10.45
C LEU A 595 -29.90 2.41 -11.79
N LEU A 596 -30.72 1.35 -11.76
CA LEU A 596 -31.24 0.66 -12.95
C LEU A 596 -32.13 1.60 -13.79
N SER A 597 -33.07 2.33 -13.15
CA SER A 597 -33.93 3.28 -13.85
C SER A 597 -33.17 4.42 -14.54
N ALA A 598 -31.97 4.77 -14.03
CA ALA A 598 -31.06 5.74 -14.63
C ALA A 598 -30.19 5.16 -15.76
N GLY A 599 -30.25 3.85 -16.03
CA GLY A 599 -29.52 3.18 -17.10
C GLY A 599 -28.07 2.83 -16.78
N ILE A 600 -27.72 2.66 -15.49
CA ILE A 600 -26.34 2.41 -15.02
C ILE A 600 -25.63 1.29 -15.80
N VAL A 601 -26.33 0.19 -16.12
CA VAL A 601 -25.75 -1.00 -16.75
C VAL A 601 -25.18 -0.66 -18.14
N ASN A 602 -25.90 0.14 -18.92
CA ASN A 602 -25.46 0.55 -20.26
C ASN A 602 -24.24 1.49 -20.19
N SER A 603 -24.23 2.46 -19.27
CA SER A 603 -23.08 3.37 -19.10
C SER A 603 -21.83 2.61 -18.66
N LEU A 604 -21.96 1.67 -17.71
CA LEU A 604 -20.83 0.86 -17.25
C LEU A 604 -20.37 -0.16 -18.31
N GLN A 605 -21.28 -0.71 -19.12
CA GLN A 605 -20.89 -1.57 -20.24
C GLN A 605 -19.94 -0.84 -21.19
N LEU A 606 -20.22 0.43 -21.54
CA LEU A 606 -19.37 1.20 -22.44
C LEU A 606 -17.95 1.41 -21.87
N LEU A 607 -17.83 1.61 -20.56
CA LEU A 607 -16.54 1.78 -19.87
C LEU A 607 -15.75 0.47 -19.71
N VAL A 608 -16.43 -0.68 -19.55
CA VAL A 608 -15.75 -2.00 -19.53
C VAL A 608 -15.32 -2.41 -20.94
N VAL A 609 -16.12 -2.12 -21.97
CA VAL A 609 -15.82 -2.48 -23.36
C VAL A 609 -14.75 -1.56 -23.99
N SER A 610 -14.47 -0.38 -23.43
CA SER A 610 -13.39 0.48 -23.93
C SER A 610 -11.98 -0.04 -23.61
N GLY A 611 -11.85 -1.03 -22.72
CA GLY A 611 -10.54 -1.60 -22.33
C GLY A 611 -9.65 -0.62 -21.56
N ASP A 612 -10.23 0.41 -20.96
CA ASP A 612 -9.50 1.41 -20.18
C ASP A 612 -9.52 1.01 -18.70
N HIS A 613 -8.37 0.56 -18.20
CA HIS A 613 -8.18 0.09 -16.82
C HIS A 613 -8.56 1.14 -15.77
N THR A 614 -8.51 2.44 -16.09
CA THR A 614 -8.86 3.52 -15.15
C THR A 614 -10.32 3.44 -14.70
N TRP A 615 -11.22 3.01 -15.59
CA TRP A 615 -12.67 2.87 -15.30
C TRP A 615 -13.06 1.43 -15.00
N THR A 616 -12.32 0.46 -15.51
CA THR A 616 -12.72 -0.96 -15.53
C THR A 616 -12.89 -1.54 -14.13
N GLU A 617 -11.92 -1.36 -13.23
CA GLU A 617 -11.99 -1.86 -11.84
C GLU A 617 -13.25 -1.37 -11.11
N LYS A 618 -13.55 -0.06 -11.19
CA LYS A 618 -14.71 0.53 -10.50
C LYS A 618 -16.03 0.17 -11.19
N SER A 619 -16.04 0.09 -12.52
CA SER A 619 -17.22 -0.30 -13.28
C SER A 619 -17.65 -1.73 -12.94
N ILE A 620 -16.71 -2.68 -12.91
CA ILE A 620 -17.02 -4.08 -12.53
C ILE A 620 -17.43 -4.15 -11.05
N ALA A 621 -16.82 -3.36 -10.15
CA ALA A 621 -17.23 -3.31 -8.75
C ALA A 621 -18.68 -2.83 -8.55
N ILE A 622 -19.14 -1.81 -9.29
CA ILE A 622 -20.55 -1.37 -9.28
C ILE A 622 -21.46 -2.47 -9.85
N LEU A 623 -21.06 -3.09 -10.96
CA LEU A 623 -21.82 -4.19 -11.59
C LEU A 623 -21.99 -5.40 -10.66
N ILE A 624 -20.97 -5.74 -9.86
CA ILE A 624 -21.07 -6.78 -8.82
C ILE A 624 -22.15 -6.43 -7.77
N ASN A 625 -22.21 -5.17 -7.33
CA ASN A 625 -23.22 -4.72 -6.38
C ASN A 625 -24.63 -4.75 -7.00
N VAL A 626 -24.78 -4.31 -8.25
CA VAL A 626 -26.04 -4.37 -9.00
C VAL A 626 -26.52 -5.81 -9.20
N ALA A 627 -25.61 -6.73 -9.54
CA ALA A 627 -25.88 -8.17 -9.69
C ALA A 627 -26.30 -8.89 -8.40
N SER A 628 -26.29 -8.22 -7.24
CA SER A 628 -26.89 -8.77 -6.01
C SER A 628 -28.43 -8.82 -6.07
N SER A 629 -29.05 -7.96 -6.88
CA SER A 629 -30.50 -7.90 -7.10
C SER A 629 -30.91 -8.72 -8.33
N PRO A 630 -32.01 -9.51 -8.30
CA PRO A 630 -32.52 -10.23 -9.47
C PRO A 630 -32.78 -9.31 -10.67
N ALA A 631 -33.37 -8.14 -10.46
CA ALA A 631 -33.62 -7.16 -11.53
C ALA A 631 -32.31 -6.65 -12.16
N GLY A 632 -31.26 -6.47 -11.35
CA GLY A 632 -29.94 -6.10 -11.85
C GLY A 632 -29.30 -7.19 -12.70
N LYS A 633 -29.44 -8.46 -12.29
CA LYS A 633 -28.99 -9.60 -13.12
C LYS A 633 -29.73 -9.66 -14.45
N ASP A 634 -31.05 -9.51 -14.46
CA ASP A 634 -31.85 -9.59 -15.68
C ASP A 634 -31.51 -8.46 -16.67
N GLU A 635 -31.26 -7.25 -16.17
CA GLU A 635 -30.78 -6.12 -16.99
C GLU A 635 -29.37 -6.37 -17.53
N MET A 636 -28.43 -6.83 -16.68
CA MET A 636 -27.05 -7.17 -17.08
C MET A 636 -26.96 -8.32 -18.09
N VAL A 637 -27.85 -9.32 -18.01
CA VAL A 637 -27.95 -10.41 -19.01
C VAL A 637 -28.61 -9.92 -20.31
N SER A 638 -29.44 -8.88 -20.24
CA SER A 638 -30.06 -8.25 -21.42
C SER A 638 -29.14 -7.24 -22.12
N ALA A 639 -28.13 -6.72 -21.42
CA ALA A 639 -27.15 -5.77 -21.93
C ALA A 639 -26.19 -6.43 -22.94
N SER A 640 -26.49 -6.28 -24.23
CA SER A 640 -25.74 -6.91 -25.32
C SER A 640 -24.33 -6.33 -25.42
N GLY A 641 -23.34 -7.13 -25.02
CA GLY A 641 -21.92 -6.76 -25.03
C GLY A 641 -21.27 -6.82 -23.64
N LEU A 642 -22.04 -6.71 -22.55
CA LEU A 642 -21.48 -6.74 -21.20
C LEU A 642 -20.79 -8.07 -20.87
N ILE A 643 -21.40 -9.20 -21.22
CA ILE A 643 -20.78 -10.53 -21.01
C ILE A 643 -19.48 -10.68 -21.83
N SER A 644 -19.44 -10.10 -23.04
CA SER A 644 -18.25 -10.13 -23.91
C SER A 644 -17.13 -9.23 -23.38
N GLY A 645 -17.46 -8.03 -22.88
CA GLY A 645 -16.51 -7.15 -22.19
C GLY A 645 -15.93 -7.80 -20.92
N LEU A 646 -16.79 -8.41 -20.10
CA LEU A 646 -16.34 -9.19 -18.93
C LEU A 646 -15.47 -10.40 -19.33
N ALA A 647 -15.73 -11.02 -20.48
CA ALA A 647 -14.90 -12.10 -21.01
C ALA A 647 -13.52 -11.58 -21.48
N SER A 648 -13.44 -10.43 -22.16
CA SER A 648 -12.16 -9.78 -22.53
C SER A 648 -11.30 -9.56 -21.30
N VAL A 649 -11.86 -8.96 -20.25
CA VAL A 649 -11.16 -8.69 -18.98
C VAL A 649 -10.67 -9.97 -18.28
N LEU A 650 -11.22 -11.16 -18.57
CA LEU A 650 -10.64 -12.42 -18.10
C LEU A 650 -9.36 -12.81 -18.86
N ASP A 651 -9.28 -12.49 -20.14
CA ASP A 651 -8.14 -12.82 -21.03
C ASP A 651 -6.98 -11.81 -20.88
N ASP A 652 -7.28 -10.51 -20.80
CA ASP A 652 -6.28 -9.42 -20.88
C ASP A 652 -6.17 -8.50 -19.65
N GLY A 653 -7.15 -8.51 -18.74
CA GLY A 653 -7.20 -7.61 -17.58
C GLY A 653 -6.14 -7.88 -16.51
N GLU A 654 -5.94 -6.91 -15.61
CA GLU A 654 -5.06 -7.07 -14.45
C GLU A 654 -5.60 -8.11 -13.45
N SER A 655 -4.73 -8.62 -12.57
CA SER A 655 -5.08 -9.67 -11.59
C SER A 655 -6.28 -9.32 -10.67
N ILE A 656 -6.54 -8.04 -10.41
CA ILE A 656 -7.69 -7.56 -9.63
C ILE A 656 -8.94 -7.51 -10.51
N GLU A 657 -8.83 -6.99 -11.73
CA GLU A 657 -9.92 -6.90 -12.70
C GLU A 657 -10.41 -8.30 -13.11
N GLN A 658 -9.48 -9.23 -13.34
CA GLN A 658 -9.77 -10.66 -13.54
C GLN A 658 -10.54 -11.26 -12.35
N GLU A 659 -10.12 -11.02 -11.10
CA GLU A 659 -10.84 -11.48 -9.91
C GLU A 659 -12.28 -10.94 -9.86
N GLN A 660 -12.46 -9.66 -10.20
CA GLN A 660 -13.76 -9.00 -10.23
C GLN A 660 -14.64 -9.52 -11.37
N ALA A 661 -14.10 -9.66 -12.59
CA ALA A 661 -14.80 -10.20 -13.75
C ALA A 661 -15.29 -11.64 -13.49
N VAL A 662 -14.43 -12.52 -12.95
CA VAL A 662 -14.85 -13.87 -12.52
C VAL A 662 -15.94 -13.80 -11.46
N SER A 663 -15.82 -12.88 -10.49
CA SER A 663 -16.81 -12.72 -9.41
C SER A 663 -18.17 -12.26 -9.94
N CYS A 664 -18.18 -11.33 -10.91
CA CYS A 664 -19.38 -10.83 -11.59
C CYS A 664 -20.04 -11.95 -12.42
N LEU A 665 -19.28 -12.63 -13.27
CA LEU A 665 -19.77 -13.74 -14.09
C LEU A 665 -20.32 -14.91 -13.25
N LEU A 666 -19.69 -15.22 -12.11
CA LEU A 666 -20.20 -16.21 -11.17
C LEU A 666 -21.55 -15.79 -10.56
N LEU A 667 -21.73 -14.52 -10.18
CA LEU A 667 -23.00 -14.02 -9.66
C LEU A 667 -24.12 -14.11 -10.70
N LEU A 668 -23.83 -13.75 -11.96
CA LEU A 668 -24.79 -13.83 -13.07
C LEU A 668 -25.15 -15.28 -13.42
N CYS A 669 -24.17 -16.18 -13.49
CA CYS A 669 -24.40 -17.60 -13.80
C CYS A 669 -25.13 -18.35 -12.66
N THR A 670 -24.96 -17.94 -11.41
CA THR A 670 -25.60 -18.59 -10.26
C THR A 670 -27.12 -18.42 -10.31
N GLY A 671 -27.82 -19.48 -10.72
CA GLY A 671 -29.28 -19.54 -10.85
C GLY A 671 -29.83 -19.23 -12.25
N HIS A 672 -29.00 -18.89 -13.24
CA HIS A 672 -29.45 -18.50 -14.58
C HIS A 672 -28.73 -19.31 -15.68
N GLU A 673 -29.28 -20.48 -16.03
CA GLU A 673 -28.68 -21.41 -17.01
C GLU A 673 -28.47 -20.78 -18.40
N LYS A 674 -29.36 -19.87 -18.82
CA LYS A 674 -29.20 -19.08 -20.05
C LYS A 674 -27.96 -18.18 -20.00
N CYS A 675 -27.68 -17.53 -18.87
CA CYS A 675 -26.48 -16.71 -18.71
C CYS A 675 -25.23 -17.58 -18.80
N SER A 676 -25.21 -18.74 -18.16
CA SER A 676 -24.10 -19.68 -18.24
C SER A 676 -23.82 -20.16 -19.67
N GLN A 677 -24.87 -20.39 -20.48
CA GLN A 677 -24.70 -20.69 -21.90
C GLN A 677 -24.10 -19.52 -22.69
N MET A 678 -24.51 -18.27 -22.41
CA MET A 678 -23.94 -17.08 -23.05
C MET A 678 -22.45 -16.90 -22.68
N VAL A 679 -22.10 -17.02 -21.39
CA VAL A 679 -20.72 -16.93 -20.91
C VAL A 679 -19.83 -18.03 -21.50
N LEU A 680 -20.36 -19.25 -21.67
CA LEU A 680 -19.65 -20.35 -22.34
C LEU A 680 -19.45 -20.13 -23.84
N GLN A 681 -20.31 -19.36 -24.51
CA GLN A 681 -20.19 -19.03 -25.94
C GLN A 681 -19.04 -18.04 -26.21
N GLU A 682 -18.74 -17.13 -25.28
CA GLU A 682 -17.56 -16.25 -25.34
C GLU A 682 -16.23 -17.01 -25.15
N GLY A 683 -16.28 -18.30 -24.78
CA GLY A 683 -15.09 -19.16 -24.77
C GLY A 683 -14.20 -19.05 -23.52
N VAL A 684 -14.68 -18.43 -22.43
CA VAL A 684 -13.92 -18.09 -21.19
C VAL A 684 -13.15 -19.22 -20.46
N ILE A 685 -13.30 -20.49 -20.87
CA ILE A 685 -12.75 -21.64 -20.15
C ILE A 685 -11.21 -21.61 -20.01
N PRO A 686 -10.40 -21.28 -21.04
CA PRO A 686 -8.94 -21.18 -20.90
C PRO A 686 -8.52 -20.13 -19.88
N ALA A 687 -9.14 -18.94 -19.92
CA ALA A 687 -8.90 -17.87 -18.96
C ALA A 687 -9.26 -18.29 -17.53
N LEU A 688 -10.44 -18.89 -17.32
CA LEU A 688 -10.84 -19.40 -16.02
C LEU A 688 -9.89 -20.49 -15.48
N VAL A 689 -9.38 -21.37 -16.35
CA VAL A 689 -8.36 -22.36 -15.95
C VAL A 689 -7.05 -21.67 -15.59
N LEU A 690 -6.59 -20.68 -16.37
CA LEU A 690 -5.38 -19.91 -16.07
C LEU A 690 -5.49 -19.17 -14.73
N ILE A 691 -6.59 -18.45 -14.52
CA ILE A 691 -6.91 -17.75 -13.27
C ILE A 691 -7.02 -18.74 -12.11
N SER A 692 -7.56 -19.95 -12.31
CA SER A 692 -7.67 -20.98 -11.24
C SER A 692 -6.33 -21.50 -10.70
N VAL A 693 -5.23 -21.31 -11.45
CA VAL A 693 -3.87 -21.70 -11.07
C VAL A 693 -3.04 -20.48 -10.64
N ASN A 694 -3.04 -19.43 -11.45
CA ASN A 694 -2.12 -18.29 -11.36
C ASN A 694 -2.74 -17.01 -10.75
N GLY A 695 -4.06 -16.95 -10.62
CA GLY A 695 -4.76 -15.76 -10.12
C GLY A 695 -4.57 -15.51 -8.62
N THR A 696 -5.19 -14.44 -8.13
CA THR A 696 -5.26 -14.10 -6.70
C THR A 696 -5.90 -15.23 -5.88
N THR A 697 -5.80 -15.18 -4.54
CA THR A 697 -6.45 -16.17 -3.67
C THR A 697 -7.96 -16.26 -3.92
N ARG A 698 -8.66 -15.12 -3.96
CA ARG A 698 -10.10 -15.04 -4.19
C ARG A 698 -10.44 -15.36 -5.66
N GLY A 699 -9.65 -14.87 -6.62
CA GLY A 699 -9.82 -15.17 -8.05
C GLY A 699 -9.76 -16.67 -8.34
N ARG A 700 -8.79 -17.39 -7.75
CA ARG A 700 -8.68 -18.85 -7.85
C ARG A 700 -9.91 -19.57 -7.33
N GLU A 701 -10.36 -19.25 -6.12
CA GLU A 701 -11.58 -19.85 -5.54
C GLU A 701 -12.83 -19.59 -6.38
N LYS A 702 -12.98 -18.37 -6.90
CA LYS A 702 -14.13 -17.97 -7.71
C LYS A 702 -14.12 -18.64 -9.09
N ALA A 703 -12.96 -18.73 -9.73
CA ALA A 703 -12.79 -19.41 -11.01
C ALA A 703 -13.07 -20.91 -10.89
N GLN A 704 -12.58 -21.56 -9.83
CA GLN A 704 -12.90 -22.96 -9.54
C GLN A 704 -14.40 -23.17 -9.34
N LYS A 705 -15.09 -22.30 -8.59
CA LYS A 705 -16.55 -22.37 -8.40
C LYS A 705 -17.33 -22.21 -9.71
N LEU A 706 -16.91 -21.29 -10.58
CA LEU A 706 -17.55 -21.09 -11.89
C LEU A 706 -17.32 -22.27 -12.84
N LEU A 707 -16.11 -22.85 -12.86
CA LEU A 707 -15.80 -24.07 -13.61
C LEU A 707 -16.60 -25.29 -13.12
N VAL A 708 -16.83 -25.42 -11.81
CA VAL A 708 -17.71 -26.46 -11.24
C VAL A 708 -19.16 -26.27 -11.69
N LEU A 709 -19.68 -25.04 -11.64
CA LEU A 709 -21.04 -24.72 -12.08
C LEU A 709 -21.27 -25.09 -13.56
N PHE A 710 -20.32 -24.74 -14.45
CA PHE A 710 -20.38 -25.13 -15.86
C PHE A 710 -20.28 -26.65 -16.08
N ARG A 711 -19.53 -27.37 -15.24
CA ARG A 711 -19.44 -28.83 -15.29
C ARG A 711 -20.77 -29.48 -14.90
N GLU A 712 -21.41 -29.01 -13.83
CA GLU A 712 -22.70 -29.52 -13.37
C GLU A 712 -23.80 -29.31 -14.41
N GLN A 713 -23.88 -28.11 -15.00
CA GLN A 713 -24.87 -27.82 -16.05
C GLN A 713 -24.70 -28.77 -17.25
N ARG A 714 -23.46 -28.97 -17.71
CA ARG A 714 -23.17 -29.92 -18.81
C ARG A 714 -23.55 -31.37 -18.49
N GLN A 715 -23.61 -31.74 -17.22
CA GLN A 715 -24.07 -33.07 -16.78
C GLN A 715 -25.60 -33.17 -16.72
N ARG A 716 -26.32 -32.07 -16.47
CA ARG A 716 -27.80 -32.01 -16.56
C ARG A 716 -28.28 -32.00 -18.01
N ASP A 717 -27.53 -31.36 -18.91
CA ASP A 717 -27.83 -31.28 -20.34
C ASP A 717 -27.55 -32.59 -21.13
N GLN A 718 -27.06 -33.65 -20.48
CA GLN A 718 -26.92 -34.97 -21.11
C GLN A 718 -28.26 -35.71 -21.10
N PRO A 719 -28.77 -36.20 -22.25
CA PRO A 719 -29.96 -37.03 -22.27
C PRO A 719 -29.72 -38.35 -21.51
N PRO A 720 -30.77 -38.98 -20.94
CA PRO A 720 -30.63 -40.28 -20.30
C PRO A 720 -30.05 -41.28 -21.30
N VAL A 721 -29.00 -42.00 -20.91
CA VAL A 721 -28.51 -43.13 -21.68
C VAL A 721 -29.57 -44.21 -21.60
N GLU A 722 -30.27 -44.50 -22.71
CA GLU A 722 -31.05 -45.72 -22.83
C GLU A 722 -30.10 -46.91 -22.69
N ILE A 723 -30.18 -47.57 -21.53
CA ILE A 723 -29.47 -48.82 -21.30
C ILE A 723 -30.24 -49.89 -22.08
N CYS A 724 -29.77 -50.21 -23.28
CA CYS A 724 -30.11 -51.47 -23.93
C CYS A 724 -29.59 -52.61 -23.05
N GLU A 725 -30.50 -53.27 -22.32
CA GLU A 725 -30.21 -54.55 -21.69
C GLU A 725 -30.11 -55.64 -22.77
N ASP A 726 -28.90 -55.86 -23.30
CA ASP A 726 -28.58 -57.13 -23.96
C ASP A 726 -28.36 -58.21 -22.89
N PRO A 727 -29.01 -59.39 -22.99
CA PRO A 727 -29.01 -60.40 -21.94
C PRO A 727 -27.68 -61.17 -21.80
N MET A 728 -27.50 -61.70 -20.58
CA MET A 728 -26.29 -62.34 -20.04
C MET A 728 -25.60 -63.41 -20.92
N PRO A 729 -24.25 -63.54 -20.83
CA PRO A 729 -23.48 -64.51 -21.62
C PRO A 729 -23.49 -65.93 -21.04
N ALA A 730 -23.41 -66.93 -21.92
CA ALA A 730 -23.14 -68.33 -21.58
C ALA A 730 -21.61 -68.65 -21.65
N PRO A 731 -21.08 -69.58 -20.84
CA PRO A 731 -19.64 -69.80 -20.73
C PRO A 731 -19.11 -70.99 -21.54
N ALA A 732 -17.94 -70.86 -22.19
CA ALA A 732 -16.97 -71.96 -22.37
C ALA A 732 -15.60 -71.54 -22.97
N THR A 733 -14.53 -72.04 -22.33
CA THR A 733 -13.26 -72.58 -22.90
C THR A 733 -12.20 -71.74 -23.65
N SER A 734 -10.95 -72.00 -23.20
CA SER A 734 -9.66 -72.14 -23.92
C SER A 734 -8.93 -70.92 -24.53
N LEU A 735 -7.78 -70.61 -23.91
CA LEU A 735 -6.43 -70.47 -24.51
C LEU A 735 -6.30 -70.09 -26.00
N GLU A 736 -5.65 -68.95 -26.32
CA GLU A 736 -4.29 -68.95 -26.89
C GLU A 736 -3.66 -67.54 -27.03
N LEU A 737 -2.49 -67.45 -27.68
CA LEU A 737 -1.46 -66.41 -27.54
C LEU A 737 -1.56 -65.20 -28.51
N LYS A 738 -0.91 -64.10 -28.08
CA LYS A 738 -0.38 -62.95 -28.86
C LYS A 738 0.16 -63.33 -30.27
N PRO A 739 0.14 -62.44 -31.31
CA PRO A 739 1.11 -61.32 -31.33
C PRO A 739 0.81 -60.01 -32.12
N PHE A 740 1.68 -59.03 -31.83
CA PHE A 740 2.02 -57.75 -32.49
C PHE A 740 1.76 -57.52 -34.00
N ARG A 741 1.39 -56.26 -34.34
CA ARG A 741 2.14 -55.27 -35.18
C ARG A 741 1.39 -53.91 -35.15
N LYS A 742 1.99 -52.73 -34.90
CA LYS A 742 2.79 -51.85 -35.82
C LYS A 742 2.11 -51.62 -37.19
N SER A 743 1.96 -50.42 -37.77
CA SER A 743 2.26 -49.01 -37.40
C SER A 743 1.84 -48.09 -38.58
N VAL A 744 2.09 -46.76 -38.50
CA VAL A 744 2.22 -45.77 -39.63
C VAL A 744 1.06 -44.79 -39.91
N SER A 745 1.19 -43.59 -39.32
CA SER A 745 1.05 -42.23 -39.87
C SER A 745 0.69 -42.02 -41.36
N ARG A 746 -0.22 -41.06 -41.65
CA ARG A 746 0.09 -39.93 -42.56
C ARG A 746 -0.81 -38.69 -42.39
N ARG A 747 -0.34 -37.57 -42.97
CA ARG A 747 -0.76 -36.17 -42.73
C ARG A 747 -1.83 -35.64 -43.71
N LYS A 748 -2.48 -34.54 -43.25
CA LYS A 748 -2.72 -33.23 -43.93
C LYS A 748 -4.03 -32.95 -44.71
N ILE A 749 -4.49 -31.69 -44.49
CA ILE A 749 -5.22 -30.75 -45.38
C ILE A 749 -6.77 -30.85 -45.44
N GLY A 750 -7.44 -29.80 -44.94
CA GLY A 750 -7.98 -28.79 -45.87
C GLY A 750 -9.49 -28.46 -45.86
N LYS A 751 -9.84 -27.32 -45.25
CA LYS A 751 -10.92 -26.35 -45.60
C LYS A 751 -12.41 -26.78 -45.62
N ALA A 752 -13.16 -26.08 -44.76
CA ALA A 752 -14.41 -25.34 -45.03
C ALA A 752 -15.58 -26.00 -45.78
N PHE A 753 -16.73 -26.06 -45.11
CA PHE A 753 -18.05 -25.92 -45.76
C PHE A 753 -18.94 -24.97 -44.95
N SER A 754 -19.43 -23.94 -45.63
CA SER A 754 -20.61 -23.17 -45.22
C SER A 754 -21.84 -23.80 -45.85
N PHE A 755 -22.98 -23.82 -45.14
CA PHE A 755 -24.27 -24.11 -45.75
C PHE A 755 -25.35 -23.14 -45.25
N LEU A 756 -25.86 -22.36 -46.21
CA LEU A 756 -27.00 -21.48 -46.08
C LEU A 756 -28.22 -22.21 -46.68
N LYS A 757 -29.35 -22.25 -45.98
CA LYS A 757 -30.66 -22.34 -46.67
C LYS A 757 -31.81 -21.77 -45.84
N LYS A 758 -32.53 -20.83 -46.47
CA LYS A 758 -33.82 -20.25 -46.02
C LYS A 758 -34.98 -21.13 -46.51
N THR A 759 -36.11 -21.13 -45.79
CA THR A 759 -37.51 -20.89 -46.25
C THR A 759 -38.46 -21.27 -45.09
N LYS A 760 -39.17 -20.34 -44.43
CA LYS A 760 -40.37 -19.55 -44.77
C LYS A 760 -41.69 -20.34 -44.97
N SER A 761 -42.55 -20.22 -43.95
CA SER A 761 -44.02 -19.99 -43.95
C SER A 761 -45.00 -20.99 -44.60
N TYR A 762 -46.00 -21.42 -43.81
CA TYR A 762 -47.43 -21.21 -44.08
C TYR A 762 -48.24 -21.16 -42.76
N THR A 763 -49.46 -20.60 -42.80
CA THR A 763 -50.33 -20.22 -41.66
C THR A 763 -51.80 -20.63 -41.88
N VAL A 764 -52.63 -20.43 -40.84
CA VAL A 764 -54.12 -20.56 -40.76
C VAL A 764 -54.66 -22.00 -40.95
N TYR A 765 -55.76 -22.49 -40.35
CA TYR A 765 -57.01 -21.98 -39.72
C TYR A 765 -57.51 -23.04 -38.68
N GLN A 766 -58.46 -22.85 -37.75
CA GLN A 766 -59.24 -21.72 -37.21
C GLN A 766 -59.96 -22.14 -35.89
N CYS A 767 -59.99 -21.28 -34.85
CA CYS A 767 -61.12 -21.00 -33.93
C CYS A 767 -60.71 -19.95 -32.90
#